data_AF-A0AAD8G7N0-F1
#
_entry.id   AF-A0AAD8G7N0-F1
#
_cell.length_a   1.000
_cell.length_b   1.000
_cell.length_c   1.000
_cell.angle_alpha   90.00
_cell.angle_beta   90.00
_cell.angle_gamma   90.00
#
_symmetry.space_group_name_H-M   'P 1'
#
loop_
_entity.id
_entity.type
_entity.pdbx_description
1 polymer ?
#
loop_
_entity_poly.entity_id
_entity_poly.type
_entity_poly.pdbx_seq_one_letter_code
_entity_poly.pdbx_strand_id
1 'polypeptide(L)'
;MPVHMLSEGGGRAEAQIPNHLQRIEIKKLTLDSECEDKYVKGHVVLKYPLNVLPNGRQMLKAVIQEHVTQQSSSGIMSINVYFFGMLAKDFSDAVKQGGIVMVTGFSLIRSPTANKDKRHPCQLELFEEKKATVYVQNPKYIYVPLNELKPGVVVNVYGVVTYYKPPFPTKGTDYCSAVTIMDQSGRKLSCTLFSDKLEALPQIYKVGDIVRFHRIKTERFQGELKGVTSAGFSALTFDGRVGGPVIPRTGSKSYHFVEEDQRMLEMLRQWAASRCSPSEQNLSTVQPKQFFDLTCQLVAKAELVKSVLLKVWDGTKCSHPVWKVLEEEDILEGSAVLMYELQNLTVDVQVYDNHIEVAKSLKPGAYLRINNLHAKLHASTAKKQISNENHLQFHLHGGTIYGRGIQVLSADSYDVQELKKKLESAEVRVHPNVSDSVLLDFSINEGTLHAQLERCQQQSVTVLTAHQHMKITSLSNVKNCKPPQKFRIRAKLKSYEPKSLYQSVKRCCPKCRILQEIPDDESLAHLFQDASTRPLNLNLHNDFWYKTAVGCTKNKQQIAFHFLVEDDWEKDAEKTSVMVERASLNEIFQLSRRFGNIIPVTSSEEQLTLLDLSAPFLIQGKSCYYGCKNCSNVTGVRPLRQFVQQESWEATTIAQSLGIQLLHHVFLVKLELDDGTACLDAILWHEADKFFRSLPSEAEVNVALQEELERTMKTLCPPGKGFDELPWLDCCIMTYSTEDGVFNQIFDTVVAEETDILFNC
;
A
#
# COMPACT_ATOMS: atom_id res chain seq x y z
N MET A 1 -3.18 -48.10 23.60
CA MET A 1 -2.78 -46.80 23.06
C MET A 1 -2.01 -46.07 24.14
N PRO A 2 -0.84 -45.49 23.85
CA PRO A 2 0.00 -44.79 24.82
C PRO A 2 -0.56 -43.43 25.25
N VAL A 3 -1.67 -42.96 24.63
CA VAL A 3 -2.42 -41.79 25.06
C VAL A 3 -3.82 -42.20 25.54
N HIS A 4 -4.20 -41.80 26.74
CA HIS A 4 -5.49 -42.10 27.37
C HIS A 4 -6.28 -40.83 27.67
N MET A 5 -7.55 -40.82 27.28
CA MET A 5 -8.48 -39.73 27.60
C MET A 5 -9.11 -39.97 28.98
N LEU A 6 -8.98 -39.01 29.88
CA LEU A 6 -9.63 -39.06 31.19
C LEU A 6 -11.07 -38.55 31.09
N SER A 7 -12.01 -39.29 31.68
CA SER A 7 -13.43 -38.94 31.69
C SER A 7 -13.82 -38.23 32.99
N GLU A 8 -14.43 -37.04 32.95
CA GLU A 8 -14.87 -36.34 34.18
C GLU A 8 -16.21 -36.85 34.72
N GLY A 9 -16.34 -38.17 34.90
CA GLY A 9 -17.46 -38.76 35.62
C GLY A 9 -17.28 -38.61 37.13
N GLY A 10 -17.66 -37.46 37.70
CA GLY A 10 -17.92 -37.26 39.15
C GLY A 10 -16.76 -37.44 40.16
N GLY A 11 -15.60 -37.96 39.75
CA GLY A 11 -14.39 -38.11 40.58
C GLY A 11 -13.24 -37.18 40.16
N ARG A 12 -12.25 -36.97 41.03
CA ARG A 12 -10.99 -36.28 40.65
C ARG A 12 -10.37 -37.04 39.48
N ALA A 13 -10.03 -36.35 38.38
CA ALA A 13 -9.41 -36.95 37.19
C ALA A 13 -8.16 -37.80 37.51
N GLU A 14 -7.48 -37.50 38.63
CA GLU A 14 -6.34 -38.24 39.16
C GLU A 14 -6.69 -39.67 39.65
N ALA A 15 -7.96 -39.98 39.93
CA ALA A 15 -8.41 -41.31 40.35
C ALA A 15 -8.45 -42.34 39.20
N GLN A 16 -8.30 -41.89 37.95
CA GLN A 16 -8.20 -42.74 36.77
C GLN A 16 -6.75 -43.05 36.37
N ILE A 17 -5.78 -42.48 37.08
CA ILE A 17 -4.36 -42.78 36.92
C ILE A 17 -4.04 -44.02 37.77
N PRO A 18 -3.18 -44.94 37.30
CA PRO A 18 -2.75 -46.07 38.11
C PRO A 18 -2.26 -45.65 39.50
N ASN A 19 -2.81 -46.26 40.56
CA ASN A 19 -2.56 -45.89 41.96
C ASN A 19 -1.09 -45.97 42.42
N HIS A 20 -0.24 -46.68 41.69
CA HIS A 20 1.19 -46.76 41.99
C HIS A 20 1.96 -45.50 41.57
N LEU A 21 1.42 -44.69 40.64
CA LEU A 21 2.09 -43.51 40.13
C LEU A 21 1.95 -42.32 41.09
N GLN A 22 3.08 -41.70 41.42
CA GLN A 22 3.15 -40.52 42.29
C GLN A 22 3.44 -39.25 41.50
N ARG A 23 2.78 -38.15 41.86
CA ARG A 23 3.03 -36.85 41.22
C ARG A 23 4.39 -36.31 41.65
N ILE A 24 5.19 -35.88 40.67
CA ILE A 24 6.39 -35.08 40.91
C ILE A 24 6.23 -33.68 40.32
N GLU A 25 6.58 -32.67 41.12
CA GLU A 25 6.57 -31.27 40.71
C GLU A 25 7.76 -30.99 39.78
N ILE A 26 7.56 -30.16 38.76
CA ILE A 26 8.60 -29.87 37.75
C ILE A 26 9.85 -29.30 38.44
N LYS A 27 9.69 -28.43 39.44
CA LYS A 27 10.80 -27.82 40.19
C LYS A 27 11.67 -28.80 40.98
N LYS A 28 11.17 -30.01 41.25
CA LYS A 28 11.87 -31.05 42.01
C LYS A 28 12.63 -32.02 41.11
N LEU A 29 12.52 -31.89 39.78
CA LEU A 29 13.21 -32.75 38.85
C LEU A 29 14.70 -32.39 38.77
N THR A 30 15.55 -33.35 39.12
CA THR A 30 17.01 -33.30 38.96
C THR A 30 17.46 -34.54 38.19
N LEU A 31 18.63 -34.50 37.54
CA LEU A 31 19.13 -35.65 36.77
C LEU A 31 19.25 -36.94 37.59
N ASP A 32 19.37 -36.83 38.92
CA ASP A 32 19.45 -37.95 39.86
C ASP A 32 18.07 -38.41 40.38
N SER A 33 16.97 -37.83 39.89
CA SER A 33 15.62 -38.18 40.32
C SER A 33 15.21 -39.56 39.81
N GLU A 34 14.84 -40.47 40.72
CA GLU A 34 14.16 -41.72 40.36
C GLU A 34 12.77 -41.40 39.77
N CYS A 35 12.49 -41.85 38.54
CA CYS A 35 11.30 -41.45 37.77
C CYS A 35 10.38 -42.61 37.36
N GLU A 36 10.68 -43.87 37.73
CA GLU A 36 9.96 -45.05 37.22
C GLU A 36 8.47 -45.08 37.58
N ASP A 37 8.10 -44.71 38.80
CA ASP A 37 6.71 -44.65 39.26
C ASP A 37 6.19 -43.21 39.44
N LYS A 38 6.68 -42.27 38.63
CA LYS A 38 6.32 -40.85 38.75
C LYS A 38 5.64 -40.30 37.52
N TYR A 39 4.74 -39.34 37.74
CA TYR A 39 4.12 -38.57 36.67
C TYR A 39 4.26 -37.05 36.86
N VAL A 40 4.42 -36.34 35.76
CA VAL A 40 4.43 -34.87 35.72
C VAL A 40 3.08 -34.38 35.20
N LYS A 41 2.46 -33.45 35.91
CA LYS A 41 1.18 -32.82 35.54
C LYS A 41 1.39 -31.38 35.11
N GLY A 42 0.82 -30.98 33.98
CA GLY A 42 0.81 -29.57 33.58
C GLY A 42 -0.03 -29.27 32.34
N HIS A 43 -0.12 -27.98 32.03
CA HIS A 43 -0.79 -27.48 30.83
C HIS A 43 0.17 -27.52 29.64
N VAL A 44 -0.32 -27.94 28.49
CA VAL A 44 0.43 -27.83 27.23
C VAL A 44 0.39 -26.38 26.76
N VAL A 45 1.47 -25.64 27.00
CA VAL A 45 1.54 -24.21 26.65
C VAL A 45 1.96 -24.00 25.20
N LEU A 46 2.81 -24.89 24.69
CA LEU A 46 3.24 -24.89 23.29
C LEU A 46 3.28 -26.33 22.79
N LYS A 47 2.82 -26.53 21.55
CA LYS A 47 2.87 -27.80 20.84
C LYS A 47 3.45 -27.53 19.45
N TYR A 48 4.54 -28.21 19.12
CA TYR A 48 5.20 -28.08 17.82
C TYR A 48 4.61 -29.07 16.81
N PRO A 49 4.75 -28.81 15.50
CA PRO A 49 4.35 -29.76 14.46
C PRO A 49 5.05 -31.12 14.61
N LEU A 50 4.35 -32.18 14.21
CA LEU A 50 4.92 -33.52 14.12
C LEU A 50 5.99 -33.55 13.03
N ASN A 51 7.22 -33.93 13.38
CA ASN A 51 8.34 -34.04 12.47
C ASN A 51 8.74 -35.49 12.26
N VAL A 52 9.38 -35.78 11.13
CA VAL A 52 10.00 -37.08 10.83
C VAL A 52 11.51 -36.90 10.87
N LEU A 53 12.19 -37.64 11.74
CA LEU A 53 13.65 -37.62 11.85
C LEU A 53 14.30 -38.34 10.66
N PRO A 54 15.60 -38.09 10.36
CA PRO A 54 16.31 -38.75 9.24
C PRO A 54 16.31 -40.28 9.30
N ASN A 55 16.13 -40.87 10.48
CA ASN A 55 15.99 -42.31 10.68
C ASN A 55 14.55 -42.83 10.47
N GLY A 56 13.64 -42.00 9.94
CA GLY A 56 12.22 -42.33 9.72
C GLY A 56 11.35 -42.26 10.98
N ARG A 57 11.93 -42.01 12.17
CA ARG A 57 11.18 -41.98 13.43
C ARG A 57 10.42 -40.66 13.58
N GLN A 58 9.15 -40.74 13.92
CA GLN A 58 8.34 -39.55 14.22
C GLN A 58 8.77 -38.92 15.55
N MET A 59 8.76 -37.58 15.62
CA MET A 59 9.12 -36.81 16.81
C MET A 59 8.24 -35.57 16.94
N LEU A 60 7.73 -35.31 18.15
CA LEU A 60 6.98 -34.11 18.47
C LEU A 60 7.54 -33.45 19.73
N LYS A 61 7.72 -32.14 19.70
CA LYS A 61 8.08 -31.34 20.87
C LYS A 61 6.85 -30.66 21.46
N ALA A 62 6.72 -30.65 22.77
CA ALA A 62 5.77 -29.82 23.50
C ALA A 62 6.44 -29.14 24.69
N VAL A 63 5.76 -28.12 25.23
CA VAL A 63 6.17 -27.42 26.45
C VAL A 63 5.04 -27.57 27.46
N ILE A 64 5.35 -28.20 28.58
CA ILE A 64 4.41 -28.41 29.68
C ILE A 64 4.74 -27.44 30.80
N GLN A 65 3.72 -26.76 31.32
CA GLN A 65 3.86 -25.83 32.44
C GLN A 65 2.99 -26.27 33.60
N GLU A 66 3.58 -26.36 34.79
CA GLU A 66 2.86 -26.71 36.00
C GLU A 66 2.05 -25.51 36.55
N HIS A 67 0.83 -25.75 37.01
CA HIS A 67 -0.01 -24.72 37.62
C HIS A 67 0.44 -24.50 39.07
N VAL A 68 0.82 -23.27 39.42
CA VAL A 68 1.15 -22.89 40.80
C VAL A 68 -0.16 -22.77 41.59
N THR A 69 -0.36 -23.60 42.61
CA THR A 69 -1.35 -23.33 43.66
C THR A 69 -0.84 -22.16 44.49
N GLN A 70 -1.71 -21.18 44.73
CA GLN A 70 -1.42 -19.95 45.46
C GLN A 70 -0.83 -20.27 46.85
N GLN A 71 0.50 -20.27 46.98
CA GLN A 71 1.25 -20.04 48.24
C GLN A 71 2.78 -20.10 48.14
N SER A 72 3.40 -20.28 46.97
CA SER A 72 4.87 -20.19 46.86
C SER A 72 5.31 -19.22 45.77
N SER A 73 5.88 -18.10 46.21
CA SER A 73 6.64 -17.15 45.38
C SER A 73 7.94 -17.79 44.91
N SER A 74 7.89 -18.57 43.84
CA SER A 74 9.07 -18.91 43.04
C SER A 74 8.62 -19.34 41.64
N GLY A 75 8.94 -18.50 40.64
CA GLY A 75 9.00 -18.77 39.19
C GLY A 75 8.02 -19.77 38.55
N ILE A 76 7.29 -19.31 37.55
CA ILE A 76 6.61 -20.19 36.59
C ILE A 76 7.63 -21.16 35.98
N MET A 77 7.50 -22.46 36.27
CA MET A 77 8.42 -23.50 35.77
C MET A 77 7.77 -24.26 34.61
N SER A 78 8.33 -24.10 33.42
CA SER A 78 7.96 -24.86 32.21
C SER A 78 9.09 -25.82 31.82
N ILE A 79 8.74 -27.00 31.33
CA ILE A 79 9.69 -28.04 30.90
C ILE A 79 9.46 -28.43 29.44
N ASN A 80 10.55 -28.72 28.72
CA ASN A 80 10.49 -29.26 27.36
C ASN A 80 10.19 -30.76 27.42
N VAL A 81 9.29 -31.21 26.56
CA VAL A 81 8.88 -32.61 26.48
C VAL A 81 8.93 -33.08 25.02
N TYR A 82 9.62 -34.19 24.79
CA TYR A 82 9.80 -34.79 23.48
C TYR A 82 9.13 -36.15 23.44
N PHE A 83 8.26 -36.34 22.45
CA PHE A 83 7.57 -37.59 22.17
C PHE A 83 8.17 -38.20 20.92
N PHE A 84 8.38 -39.51 20.92
CA PHE A 84 8.94 -40.24 19.79
C PHE A 84 8.04 -41.40 19.35
N GLY A 85 8.09 -41.74 18.06
CA GLY A 85 7.33 -42.86 17.48
C GLY A 85 5.84 -42.58 17.30
N MET A 86 5.04 -43.64 17.39
CA MET A 86 3.57 -43.61 17.38
C MET A 86 3.00 -42.77 18.54
N LEU A 87 3.67 -42.73 19.71
CA LEU A 87 3.28 -41.84 20.80
C LEU A 87 3.32 -40.36 20.38
N ALA A 88 4.25 -39.96 19.51
CA ALA A 88 4.31 -38.60 18.98
C ALA A 88 3.10 -38.29 18.09
N LYS A 89 2.67 -39.27 17.27
CA LYS A 89 1.48 -39.16 16.43
C LYS A 89 0.20 -39.12 17.27
N ASP A 90 0.04 -40.05 18.20
CA ASP A 90 -1.14 -40.11 19.07
C ASP A 90 -1.27 -38.85 19.93
N PHE A 91 -0.15 -38.31 20.42
CA PHE A 91 -0.15 -37.02 21.12
C PHE A 91 -0.51 -35.87 20.17
N SER A 92 -0.03 -35.90 18.93
CA SER A 92 -0.39 -34.93 17.89
C SER A 92 -1.90 -34.94 17.62
N ASP A 93 -2.54 -36.09 17.62
CA ASP A 93 -3.95 -36.21 17.26
C ASP A 93 -4.86 -35.92 18.46
N ALA A 94 -4.51 -36.41 19.65
CA ALA A 94 -5.38 -36.36 20.83
C ALA A 94 -5.23 -35.09 21.69
N VAL A 95 -4.05 -34.44 21.70
CA VAL A 95 -3.75 -33.36 22.64
C VAL A 95 -3.78 -32.00 21.96
N LYS A 96 -4.67 -31.11 22.41
CA LYS A 96 -4.71 -29.71 21.96
C LYS A 96 -3.86 -28.82 22.88
N GLN A 97 -3.31 -27.74 22.32
CA GLN A 97 -2.65 -26.70 23.11
C GLN A 97 -3.65 -26.09 24.12
N GLY A 98 -3.21 -25.93 25.37
CA GLY A 98 -4.04 -25.57 26.51
C GLY A 98 -4.63 -26.75 27.30
N GLY A 99 -4.57 -27.97 26.76
CA GLY A 99 -5.00 -29.19 27.45
C GLY A 99 -4.13 -29.49 28.68
N ILE A 100 -4.71 -30.16 29.68
CA ILE A 100 -3.97 -30.66 30.84
C ILE A 100 -3.50 -32.08 30.51
N VAL A 101 -2.20 -32.32 30.67
CA VAL A 101 -1.59 -33.62 30.44
C VAL A 101 -0.88 -34.10 31.70
N MET A 102 -0.89 -35.43 31.86
CA MET A 102 -0.15 -36.15 32.89
C MET A 102 0.72 -37.18 32.19
N VAL A 103 2.03 -37.01 32.34
CA VAL A 103 3.05 -37.74 31.58
C VAL A 103 3.81 -38.68 32.52
N THR A 104 3.87 -39.97 32.17
CA THR A 104 4.59 -41.02 32.91
C THR A 104 5.49 -41.85 31.99
N GLY A 105 6.44 -42.61 32.56
CA GLY A 105 7.41 -43.42 31.83
C GLY A 105 8.42 -42.60 31.03
N PHE A 106 8.71 -41.38 31.49
CA PHE A 106 9.62 -40.46 30.83
C PHE A 106 11.07 -40.67 31.26
N SER A 107 12.00 -40.38 30.36
CA SER A 107 13.43 -40.25 30.66
C SER A 107 13.77 -38.80 30.90
N LEU A 108 14.58 -38.54 31.93
CA LEU A 108 15.06 -37.19 32.22
C LEU A 108 16.45 -36.99 31.60
N ILE A 109 16.58 -35.97 30.76
CA ILE A 109 17.86 -35.64 30.11
C ILE A 109 18.17 -34.16 30.33
N ARG A 110 19.46 -33.79 30.34
CA ARG A 110 19.88 -32.38 30.41
C ARG A 110 19.42 -31.67 29.15
N SER A 111 18.70 -30.55 29.30
CA SER A 111 18.23 -29.80 28.15
C SER A 111 19.37 -28.97 27.55
N PRO A 112 19.71 -29.15 26.25
CA PRO A 112 20.75 -28.35 25.60
C PRO A 112 20.31 -26.90 25.36
N THR A 113 19.00 -26.64 25.47
CA THR A 113 18.39 -25.33 25.17
C THR A 113 18.01 -24.52 26.40
N ALA A 114 18.19 -25.05 27.62
CA ALA A 114 17.75 -24.39 28.86
C ALA A 114 18.26 -22.94 28.99
N ASN A 115 19.51 -22.68 28.60
CA ASN A 115 20.09 -21.33 28.64
C ASN A 115 19.48 -20.39 27.58
N LYS A 116 18.98 -20.93 26.47
CA LYS A 116 18.38 -20.15 25.37
C LYS A 116 16.91 -19.85 25.63
N ASP A 117 16.15 -20.84 26.08
CA ASP A 117 14.70 -20.72 26.26
C ASP A 117 14.28 -20.40 27.70
N LYS A 118 15.24 -20.31 28.64
CA LYS A 118 15.04 -20.02 30.07
C LYS A 118 14.06 -20.99 30.74
N ARG A 119 13.96 -22.22 30.25
CA ARG A 119 13.10 -23.28 30.80
C ARG A 119 13.88 -24.18 31.76
N HIS A 120 13.19 -25.19 32.30
CA HIS A 120 13.79 -26.15 33.23
C HIS A 120 15.11 -26.74 32.68
N PRO A 121 16.17 -26.90 33.52
CA PRO A 121 17.47 -27.42 33.09
C PRO A 121 17.44 -28.85 32.50
N CYS A 122 16.41 -29.61 32.82
CA CYS A 122 16.14 -30.93 32.26
C CYS A 122 14.98 -30.89 31.25
N GLN A 123 14.94 -31.85 30.34
CA GLN A 123 13.84 -32.15 29.44
C GLN A 123 13.35 -33.58 29.63
N LEU A 124 12.07 -33.81 29.31
CA LEU A 124 11.45 -35.14 29.36
C LEU A 124 11.48 -35.76 27.96
N GLU A 125 11.91 -37.01 27.86
CA GLU A 125 11.87 -37.78 26.62
C GLU A 125 11.04 -39.05 26.80
N LEU A 126 10.03 -39.21 25.94
CA LEU A 126 9.05 -40.28 26.04
C LEU A 126 9.21 -41.23 24.86
N PHE A 127 9.41 -42.50 25.21
CA PHE A 127 9.66 -43.60 24.29
C PHE A 127 8.66 -44.73 24.56
N GLU A 128 8.14 -45.34 23.50
CA GLU A 128 7.26 -46.51 23.61
C GLU A 128 7.97 -47.69 24.26
N GLU A 129 9.26 -47.85 23.97
CA GLU A 129 10.12 -48.89 24.53
C GLU A 129 10.24 -48.77 26.06
N LYS A 130 9.99 -47.58 26.61
CA LYS A 130 9.95 -47.31 28.05
C LYS A 130 8.54 -47.28 28.64
N LYS A 131 7.54 -47.77 27.88
CA LYS A 131 6.12 -47.77 28.27
C LYS A 131 5.59 -46.39 28.65
N ALA A 132 6.13 -45.34 28.01
CA ALA A 132 5.71 -43.97 28.26
C ALA A 132 4.21 -43.79 27.93
N THR A 133 3.48 -43.16 28.84
CA THR A 133 2.03 -43.01 28.75
C THR A 133 1.61 -41.57 29.05
N VAL A 134 0.63 -41.05 28.31
CA VAL A 134 0.10 -39.70 28.46
C VAL A 134 -1.39 -39.77 28.77
N TYR A 135 -1.81 -39.21 29.90
CA TYR A 135 -3.21 -39.03 30.25
C TYR A 135 -3.64 -37.59 29.95
N VAL A 136 -4.77 -37.43 29.26
CA VAL A 136 -5.24 -36.14 28.75
C VAL A 136 -6.56 -35.78 29.42
N GLN A 137 -6.60 -34.61 30.06
CA GLN A 137 -7.79 -34.01 30.63
C GLN A 137 -8.17 -32.77 29.81
N ASN A 138 -9.25 -32.89 29.03
CA ASN A 138 -9.82 -31.78 28.27
C ASN A 138 -10.92 -31.09 29.11
N PRO A 139 -10.86 -29.76 29.32
CA PRO A 139 -11.91 -29.06 30.06
C PRO A 139 -13.22 -29.07 29.25
N LYS A 140 -14.30 -29.62 29.82
CA LYS A 140 -15.64 -29.51 29.26
C LYS A 140 -16.30 -28.23 29.77
N TYR A 141 -16.53 -27.26 28.89
CA TYR A 141 -17.22 -26.02 29.26
C TYR A 141 -18.73 -26.21 29.22
N ILE A 142 -19.41 -25.79 30.29
CA ILE A 142 -20.88 -25.72 30.35
C ILE A 142 -21.29 -24.27 30.11
N TYR A 143 -22.22 -24.07 29.17
CA TYR A 143 -22.77 -22.76 28.83
C TYR A 143 -24.18 -22.61 29.41
N VAL A 144 -24.44 -21.46 30.02
CA VAL A 144 -25.71 -21.18 30.70
C VAL A 144 -26.54 -20.22 29.83
N PRO A 145 -27.81 -20.54 29.53
CA PRO A 145 -28.74 -19.60 28.90
C PRO A 145 -28.92 -18.31 29.71
N LEU A 146 -29.11 -17.18 29.03
CA LEU A 146 -29.16 -15.85 29.67
C LEU A 146 -30.36 -15.68 30.61
N ASN A 147 -31.46 -16.42 30.39
CA ASN A 147 -32.62 -16.45 31.28
C ASN A 147 -32.41 -17.23 32.58
N GLU A 148 -31.38 -18.09 32.66
CA GLU A 148 -31.09 -18.92 33.83
C GLU A 148 -29.97 -18.33 34.70
N LEU A 149 -29.45 -17.16 34.33
CA LEU A 149 -28.38 -16.51 35.06
C LEU A 149 -28.84 -16.06 36.46
N LYS A 150 -27.98 -16.32 37.44
CA LYS A 150 -28.17 -15.93 38.84
C LYS A 150 -27.15 -14.84 39.21
N PRO A 151 -27.43 -13.96 40.17
CA PRO A 151 -26.42 -13.00 40.63
C PRO A 151 -25.33 -13.70 41.45
N GLY A 152 -24.11 -13.18 41.38
CA GLY A 152 -22.95 -13.62 42.16
C GLY A 152 -22.19 -14.82 41.61
N VAL A 153 -22.56 -15.36 40.44
CA VAL A 153 -21.91 -16.55 39.86
C VAL A 153 -21.03 -16.21 38.67
N VAL A 154 -19.99 -17.03 38.50
CA VAL A 154 -19.10 -16.99 37.33
C VAL A 154 -19.54 -18.09 36.37
N VAL A 155 -19.88 -17.72 35.14
CA VAL A 155 -20.49 -18.62 34.15
C VAL A 155 -19.83 -18.46 32.78
N ASN A 156 -20.11 -19.41 31.88
CA ASN A 156 -19.79 -19.28 30.47
C ASN A 156 -21.09 -19.05 29.70
N VAL A 157 -21.09 -18.11 28.75
CA VAL A 157 -22.28 -17.76 27.98
C VAL A 157 -21.94 -17.54 26.52
N TYR A 158 -22.93 -17.77 25.67
CA TYR A 158 -22.95 -17.27 24.31
C TYR A 158 -24.04 -16.22 24.19
N GLY A 159 -23.86 -15.28 23.26
CA GLY A 159 -24.93 -14.35 22.90
C GLY A 159 -24.62 -13.55 21.65
N VAL A 160 -25.69 -13.13 21.00
CA VAL A 160 -25.69 -12.20 19.87
C VAL A 160 -25.58 -10.79 20.41
N VAL A 161 -24.63 -10.01 19.91
CA VAL A 161 -24.42 -8.62 20.27
C VAL A 161 -25.60 -7.79 19.74
N THR A 162 -26.27 -7.10 20.66
CA THR A 162 -27.37 -6.16 20.35
C THR A 162 -26.95 -4.71 20.50
N TYR A 163 -25.86 -4.46 21.21
CA TYR A 163 -25.25 -3.14 21.39
C TYR A 163 -23.80 -3.32 21.80
N TYR A 164 -22.92 -2.44 21.35
CA TYR A 164 -21.56 -2.37 21.88
C TYR A 164 -21.01 -0.95 21.81
N LYS A 165 -20.05 -0.67 22.70
CA LYS A 165 -19.10 0.43 22.57
C LYS A 165 -17.72 -0.19 22.34
N PRO A 166 -16.99 0.23 21.29
CA PRO A 166 -15.61 -0.17 21.11
C PRO A 166 -14.79 0.08 22.38
N PRO A 167 -13.75 -0.72 22.65
CA PRO A 167 -12.87 -0.50 23.79
C PRO A 167 -12.35 0.94 23.84
N PHE A 168 -12.42 1.56 25.02
CA PHE A 168 -11.91 2.91 25.26
C PHE A 168 -11.06 2.93 26.54
N PRO A 169 -10.03 3.79 26.63
CA PRO A 169 -9.24 3.93 27.84
C PRO A 169 -10.10 4.46 28.98
N THR A 170 -9.96 3.89 30.17
CA THR A 170 -10.60 4.43 31.37
C THR A 170 -9.80 5.64 31.89
N LYS A 171 -10.22 6.22 33.02
CA LYS A 171 -9.41 7.22 33.74
C LYS A 171 -8.15 6.61 34.40
N GLY A 172 -8.10 5.28 34.51
CA GLY A 172 -6.96 4.54 35.06
C GLY A 172 -6.03 4.05 33.95
N THR A 173 -5.40 2.89 34.16
CA THR A 173 -4.49 2.25 33.20
C THR A 173 -5.14 1.17 32.35
N ASP A 174 -6.41 0.86 32.60
CA ASP A 174 -7.17 -0.19 31.92
C ASP A 174 -8.05 0.35 30.79
N TYR A 175 -8.48 -0.56 29.92
CA TYR A 175 -9.47 -0.34 28.87
C TYR A 175 -10.81 -0.90 29.32
N CYS A 176 -11.89 -0.24 28.91
CA CYS A 176 -13.26 -0.67 29.15
C CYS A 176 -14.00 -0.87 27.83
N SER A 177 -14.79 -1.93 27.72
CA SER A 177 -15.77 -2.13 26.66
C SER A 177 -17.15 -2.41 27.25
N ALA A 178 -18.18 -1.76 26.72
CA ALA A 178 -19.56 -2.00 27.11
C ALA A 178 -20.25 -2.79 26.00
N VAL A 179 -20.83 -3.95 26.32
CA VAL A 179 -21.44 -4.85 25.35
C VAL A 179 -22.77 -5.35 25.89
N THR A 180 -23.83 -5.37 25.09
CA THR A 180 -25.09 -6.03 25.47
C THR A 180 -25.36 -7.19 24.54
N ILE A 181 -25.56 -8.36 25.12
CA ILE A 181 -25.80 -9.61 24.38
C ILE A 181 -27.21 -10.14 24.63
N MET A 182 -27.73 -10.90 23.67
CA MET A 182 -29.00 -11.60 23.75
C MET A 182 -28.86 -13.02 23.20
N ASP A 183 -29.58 -13.98 23.76
CA ASP A 183 -29.60 -15.37 23.29
C ASP A 183 -31.02 -15.81 22.87
N GLN A 184 -31.20 -17.09 22.56
CA GLN A 184 -32.49 -17.61 22.10
C GLN A 184 -33.65 -17.40 23.08
N SER A 185 -33.36 -17.20 24.39
CA SER A 185 -34.36 -16.90 25.40
C SER A 185 -34.97 -15.49 25.26
N GLY A 186 -34.35 -14.61 24.46
CA GLY A 186 -34.73 -13.21 24.30
C GLY A 186 -34.33 -12.31 25.47
N ARG A 187 -33.63 -12.84 26.48
CA ARG A 187 -33.08 -12.04 27.59
C ARG A 187 -31.82 -11.31 27.17
N LYS A 188 -31.67 -10.09 27.66
CA LYS A 188 -30.47 -9.27 27.45
C LYS A 188 -29.57 -9.31 28.67
N LEU A 189 -28.26 -9.39 28.45
CA LEU A 189 -27.25 -9.20 29.48
C LEU A 189 -26.36 -8.03 29.07
N SER A 190 -26.37 -6.96 29.87
CA SER A 190 -25.45 -5.83 29.70
C SER A 190 -24.15 -6.08 30.45
N CYS A 191 -23.06 -6.11 29.71
CA CYS A 191 -21.73 -6.40 30.17
C CYS A 191 -20.85 -5.15 30.18
N THR A 192 -20.08 -4.95 31.25
CA THR A 192 -19.01 -3.95 31.32
C THR A 192 -17.70 -4.69 31.56
N LEU A 193 -16.84 -4.67 30.55
CA LEU A 193 -15.65 -5.52 30.47
C LEU A 193 -14.40 -4.67 30.62
N PHE A 194 -13.52 -5.06 31.54
CA PHE A 194 -12.28 -4.36 31.84
C PHE A 194 -11.07 -5.24 31.57
N SER A 195 -10.02 -4.67 30.98
CA SER A 195 -8.71 -5.32 30.82
C SER A 195 -7.61 -4.28 30.68
N ASP A 196 -6.42 -4.60 31.19
CA ASP A 196 -5.18 -3.86 30.97
C ASP A 196 -4.70 -3.90 29.49
N LYS A 197 -5.19 -4.84 28.69
CA LYS A 197 -4.82 -5.02 27.29
C LYS A 197 -6.01 -4.88 26.37
N LEU A 198 -5.89 -4.01 25.37
CA LEU A 198 -6.90 -3.78 24.34
C LEU A 198 -7.30 -5.08 23.61
N GLU A 199 -6.32 -5.90 23.25
CA GLU A 199 -6.49 -7.16 22.51
C GLU A 199 -7.23 -8.26 23.30
N ALA A 200 -7.31 -8.15 24.63
CA ALA A 200 -8.00 -9.11 25.49
C ALA A 200 -9.51 -8.82 25.61
N LEU A 201 -9.96 -7.64 25.18
CA LEU A 201 -11.39 -7.29 25.09
C LEU A 201 -12.03 -7.88 23.82
N PRO A 202 -13.35 -8.09 23.79
CA PRO A 202 -14.01 -8.69 22.64
C PRO A 202 -13.90 -7.82 21.38
N GLN A 203 -13.48 -8.43 20.28
CA GLN A 203 -13.29 -7.80 18.97
C GLN A 203 -14.60 -7.82 18.16
N ILE A 204 -15.51 -6.94 18.55
CA ILE A 204 -16.84 -6.76 17.94
C ILE A 204 -16.75 -5.69 16.86
N TYR A 205 -17.23 -6.01 15.65
CA TYR A 205 -17.21 -5.09 14.51
C TYR A 205 -18.60 -4.61 14.12
N LYS A 206 -19.66 -5.36 14.46
CA LYS A 206 -21.05 -4.99 14.18
C LYS A 206 -22.03 -5.57 15.18
N VAL A 207 -23.17 -4.90 15.30
CA VAL A 207 -24.35 -5.49 15.94
C VAL A 207 -24.78 -6.72 15.13
N GLY A 208 -25.12 -7.80 15.83
CA GLY A 208 -25.38 -9.11 15.25
C GLY A 208 -24.21 -10.08 15.36
N ASP A 209 -22.98 -9.61 15.61
CA ASP A 209 -21.85 -10.50 15.93
C ASP A 209 -22.18 -11.41 17.12
N ILE A 210 -21.61 -12.60 17.15
CA ILE A 210 -21.83 -13.56 18.24
C ILE A 210 -20.59 -13.57 19.12
N VAL A 211 -20.77 -13.40 20.42
CA VAL A 211 -19.69 -13.50 21.39
C VAL A 211 -19.86 -14.73 22.27
N ARG A 212 -18.72 -15.32 22.62
CA ARG A 212 -18.60 -16.31 23.67
C ARG A 212 -17.77 -15.74 24.79
N PHE A 213 -18.35 -15.68 25.98
CA PHE A 213 -17.64 -15.31 27.18
C PHE A 213 -17.40 -16.52 28.05
N HIS A 214 -16.14 -16.75 28.40
CA HIS A 214 -15.78 -17.69 29.45
C HIS A 214 -15.50 -16.91 30.73
N ARG A 215 -15.97 -17.48 31.85
CA ARG A 215 -15.78 -16.93 33.19
C ARG A 215 -16.22 -15.47 33.31
N ILE A 216 -17.42 -15.15 32.80
CA ILE A 216 -18.04 -13.86 33.07
C ILE A 216 -18.71 -13.90 34.44
N LYS A 217 -18.47 -12.90 35.28
CA LYS A 217 -19.15 -12.78 36.57
C LYS A 217 -20.46 -12.04 36.35
N THR A 218 -21.54 -12.59 36.89
CA THR A 218 -22.86 -11.98 36.84
C THR A 218 -23.16 -11.31 38.18
N GLU A 219 -23.54 -10.05 38.17
CA GLU A 219 -23.81 -9.27 39.38
C GLU A 219 -25.10 -8.47 39.23
N ARG A 220 -25.74 -8.12 40.35
CA ARG A 220 -26.95 -7.31 40.34
C ARG A 220 -26.58 -5.85 40.56
N PHE A 221 -26.92 -4.98 39.62
CA PHE A 221 -26.64 -3.54 39.70
C PHE A 221 -27.89 -2.77 39.29
N GLN A 222 -28.37 -1.88 40.17
CA GLN A 222 -29.60 -1.09 39.96
C GLN A 222 -30.82 -1.96 39.59
N GLY A 223 -30.94 -3.15 40.19
CA GLY A 223 -32.06 -4.07 39.96
C GLY A 223 -31.90 -5.02 38.76
N GLU A 224 -31.01 -4.70 37.82
CA GLU A 224 -30.73 -5.51 36.62
C GLU A 224 -29.50 -6.41 36.80
N LEU A 225 -29.49 -7.53 36.09
CA LEU A 225 -28.33 -8.42 36.04
C LEU A 225 -27.33 -7.89 35.01
N LYS A 226 -26.08 -7.71 35.43
CA LYS A 226 -24.97 -7.25 34.59
C LYS A 226 -23.83 -8.25 34.57
N GLY A 227 -23.14 -8.32 33.44
CA GLY A 227 -21.91 -9.08 33.29
C GLY A 227 -20.69 -8.20 33.55
N VAL A 228 -19.73 -8.69 34.31
CA VAL A 228 -18.42 -8.03 34.53
C VAL A 228 -17.29 -9.02 34.34
N THR A 229 -16.11 -8.52 33.99
CA THR A 229 -14.91 -9.35 33.86
C THR A 229 -14.54 -9.98 35.20
N SER A 230 -13.96 -11.18 35.14
CA SER A 230 -13.52 -11.94 36.31
C SER A 230 -12.15 -12.58 36.04
N ALA A 231 -11.56 -13.20 37.06
CA ALA A 231 -10.26 -13.84 36.93
C ALA A 231 -10.26 -14.95 35.87
N GLY A 232 -9.42 -14.79 34.84
CA GLY A 232 -9.34 -15.71 33.71
C GLY A 232 -10.48 -15.57 32.69
N PHE A 233 -11.17 -14.43 32.69
CA PHE A 233 -12.12 -14.08 31.64
C PHE A 233 -11.48 -14.20 30.25
N SER A 234 -12.22 -14.75 29.29
CA SER A 234 -11.81 -14.75 27.90
C SER A 234 -13.02 -14.57 26.98
N ALA A 235 -12.77 -13.95 25.83
CA ALA A 235 -13.78 -13.69 24.83
C ALA A 235 -13.35 -14.21 23.45
N LEU A 236 -14.29 -14.88 22.78
CA LEU A 236 -14.24 -15.11 21.33
C LEU A 236 -15.38 -14.34 20.68
N THR A 237 -15.14 -13.73 19.52
CA THR A 237 -16.18 -13.06 18.74
C THR A 237 -16.24 -13.66 17.35
N PHE A 238 -17.44 -13.87 16.81
CA PHE A 238 -17.69 -14.50 15.53
C PHE A 238 -18.62 -13.62 14.69
N ASP A 239 -18.51 -13.71 13.37
CA ASP A 239 -19.47 -13.11 12.46
C ASP A 239 -20.86 -13.76 12.66
N GLY A 240 -21.88 -12.92 12.82
CA GLY A 240 -23.27 -13.33 13.03
C GLY A 240 -24.01 -13.79 11.79
N ARG A 241 -23.44 -13.63 10.59
CA ARG A 241 -24.10 -14.03 9.33
C ARG A 241 -24.30 -15.54 9.23
N VAL A 242 -25.49 -15.96 8.81
CA VAL A 242 -25.81 -17.37 8.52
C VAL A 242 -24.89 -17.85 7.40
N GLY A 243 -24.24 -19.00 7.61
CA GLY A 243 -23.24 -19.54 6.67
C GLY A 243 -21.89 -18.82 6.67
N GLY A 244 -21.67 -17.84 7.55
CA GLY A 244 -20.37 -17.18 7.70
C GLY A 244 -19.27 -18.13 8.18
N PRO A 245 -17.99 -17.79 8.00
CA PRO A 245 -16.88 -18.64 8.43
C PRO A 245 -16.87 -18.85 9.95
N VAL A 246 -16.41 -20.01 10.40
CA VAL A 246 -16.25 -20.34 11.84
C VAL A 246 -14.84 -19.97 12.27
N ILE A 247 -14.52 -18.67 12.21
CA ILE A 247 -13.21 -18.12 12.55
C ILE A 247 -13.41 -17.07 13.67
N PRO A 248 -12.90 -17.29 14.89
CA PRO A 248 -13.04 -16.33 15.98
C PRO A 248 -12.07 -15.15 15.83
N ARG A 249 -12.57 -13.94 16.07
CA ARG A 249 -11.79 -12.74 16.37
C ARG A 249 -11.45 -12.73 17.86
N THR A 250 -10.15 -12.85 18.17
CA THR A 250 -9.63 -12.90 19.55
C THR A 250 -8.16 -12.48 19.60
N GLY A 251 -7.73 -11.83 20.69
CA GLY A 251 -6.30 -11.64 20.99
C GLY A 251 -5.66 -12.84 21.68
N SER A 252 -6.43 -13.89 21.98
CA SER A 252 -5.92 -15.10 22.62
C SER A 252 -5.14 -15.97 21.63
N LYS A 253 -3.89 -16.33 21.97
CA LYS A 253 -3.03 -17.19 21.15
C LYS A 253 -3.52 -18.64 21.05
N SER A 254 -4.41 -19.06 21.94
CA SER A 254 -4.99 -20.41 21.97
C SER A 254 -6.40 -20.36 22.54
N TYR A 255 -7.31 -21.15 21.98
CA TYR A 255 -8.69 -21.27 22.48
C TYR A 255 -9.22 -22.71 22.32
N HIS A 256 -10.12 -23.10 23.21
CA HIS A 256 -10.86 -24.35 23.08
C HIS A 256 -12.12 -24.11 22.25
N PHE A 257 -12.27 -24.83 21.14
CA PHE A 257 -13.46 -24.82 20.31
C PHE A 257 -13.71 -26.25 19.80
N VAL A 258 -14.90 -26.78 20.06
CA VAL A 258 -15.33 -28.14 19.72
C VAL A 258 -16.60 -28.12 18.86
N GLU A 259 -17.03 -29.29 18.39
CA GLU A 259 -18.19 -29.42 17.51
C GLU A 259 -19.48 -28.89 18.18
N GLU A 260 -19.64 -29.07 19.49
CA GLU A 260 -20.74 -28.49 20.26
C GLU A 260 -20.76 -26.95 20.20
N ASP A 261 -19.57 -26.31 20.25
CA ASP A 261 -19.45 -24.86 20.15
C ASP A 261 -19.85 -24.38 18.74
N GLN A 262 -19.51 -25.16 17.70
CA GLN A 262 -19.91 -24.88 16.32
C GLN A 262 -21.43 -24.99 16.15
N ARG A 263 -22.05 -26.06 16.65
CA ARG A 263 -23.52 -26.22 16.61
C ARG A 263 -24.22 -25.04 17.32
N MET A 264 -23.72 -24.64 18.49
CA MET A 264 -24.28 -23.50 19.24
C MET A 264 -24.16 -22.19 18.46
N LEU A 265 -23.01 -21.93 17.84
CA LEU A 265 -22.80 -20.76 16.99
C LEU A 265 -23.79 -20.73 15.82
N GLU A 266 -23.92 -21.84 15.09
CA GLU A 266 -24.82 -21.95 13.93
C GLU A 266 -26.29 -21.77 14.32
N MET A 267 -26.71 -22.36 15.44
CA MET A 267 -28.05 -22.15 16.00
C MET A 267 -28.33 -20.67 16.32
N LEU A 268 -27.35 -19.96 16.90
CA LEU A 268 -27.49 -18.54 17.20
C LEU A 268 -27.55 -17.68 15.94
N ARG A 269 -26.79 -18.01 14.89
CA ARG A 269 -26.87 -17.33 13.58
C ARG A 269 -28.25 -17.46 12.97
N GLN A 270 -28.79 -18.68 12.92
CA GLN A 270 -30.14 -18.93 12.39
C GLN A 270 -31.21 -18.21 13.21
N TRP A 271 -31.10 -18.26 14.54
CA TRP A 271 -32.03 -17.57 15.43
C TRP A 271 -31.97 -16.05 15.27
N ALA A 272 -30.79 -15.45 15.21
CA ALA A 272 -30.62 -14.01 15.03
C ALA A 272 -31.24 -13.53 13.70
N ALA A 273 -30.99 -14.26 12.61
CA ALA A 273 -31.52 -13.95 11.28
C ALA A 273 -33.06 -13.98 11.23
N SER A 274 -33.70 -14.83 12.04
CA SER A 274 -35.17 -14.89 12.13
C SER A 274 -35.81 -13.67 12.81
N ARG A 275 -35.05 -12.87 13.55
CA ARG A 275 -35.55 -11.74 14.36
C ARG A 275 -35.15 -10.37 13.83
N CYS A 276 -34.06 -10.28 13.10
CA CYS A 276 -33.60 -9.04 12.50
C CYS A 276 -33.02 -9.33 11.12
N SER A 277 -33.47 -8.61 10.09
CA SER A 277 -32.73 -8.54 8.83
C SER A 277 -31.49 -7.68 9.06
N PRO A 278 -30.27 -8.19 8.88
CA PRO A 278 -29.09 -7.34 8.90
C PRO A 278 -29.17 -6.41 7.68
N SER A 279 -29.50 -5.14 7.89
CA SER A 279 -29.24 -4.11 6.90
C SER A 279 -27.74 -3.82 6.94
N GLU A 280 -26.96 -4.53 6.12
CA GLU A 280 -25.60 -4.11 5.83
C GLU A 280 -25.68 -2.77 5.10
N GLN A 281 -25.38 -1.69 5.81
CA GLN A 281 -25.30 -0.35 5.25
C GLN A 281 -23.89 -0.10 4.71
N ASN A 282 -23.84 0.57 3.57
CA ASN A 282 -22.64 0.91 2.82
C ASN A 282 -22.86 2.26 2.11
N LEU A 283 -21.87 2.76 1.40
CA LEU A 283 -21.98 4.04 0.70
C LEU A 283 -23.10 4.04 -0.36
N SER A 284 -23.40 2.92 -1.01
CA SER A 284 -24.47 2.85 -2.02
C SER A 284 -25.89 2.86 -1.45
N THR A 285 -26.08 2.49 -0.18
CA THR A 285 -27.40 2.36 0.46
C THR A 285 -27.70 3.46 1.49
N VAL A 286 -26.72 4.27 1.84
CA VAL A 286 -26.86 5.35 2.83
C VAL A 286 -27.94 6.36 2.44
N GLN A 287 -28.76 6.77 3.41
CA GLN A 287 -29.78 7.81 3.21
C GLN A 287 -29.39 9.15 3.84
N PRO A 288 -29.90 10.29 3.31
CA PRO A 288 -29.71 11.58 3.93
C PRO A 288 -30.25 11.65 5.36
N LYS A 289 -29.52 12.36 6.25
CA LYS A 289 -29.82 12.52 7.69
C LYS A 289 -29.72 11.21 8.50
N GLN A 290 -29.03 10.21 7.96
CA GLN A 290 -28.83 8.93 8.63
C GLN A 290 -27.50 8.88 9.40
N PHE A 291 -27.50 8.13 10.50
CA PHE A 291 -26.29 7.65 11.15
C PHE A 291 -26.09 6.16 10.83
N PHE A 292 -24.88 5.78 10.45
CA PHE A 292 -24.56 4.40 10.09
C PHE A 292 -23.09 4.08 10.37
N ASP A 293 -22.76 2.80 10.34
CA ASP A 293 -21.38 2.34 10.48
C ASP A 293 -20.79 1.99 9.10
N LEU A 294 -19.58 2.46 8.82
CA LEU A 294 -18.89 2.25 7.53
C LEU A 294 -17.62 1.41 7.73
N THR A 295 -17.48 0.33 6.96
CA THR A 295 -16.20 -0.40 6.84
C THR A 295 -15.57 -0.05 5.50
N CYS A 296 -14.37 0.52 5.51
CA CYS A 296 -13.77 1.12 4.31
C CYS A 296 -12.24 1.08 4.34
N GLN A 297 -11.61 1.30 3.19
CA GLN A 297 -10.19 1.61 3.08
C GLN A 297 -9.98 3.12 3.12
N LEU A 298 -8.93 3.56 3.81
CA LEU A 298 -8.44 4.93 3.77
C LEU A 298 -7.59 5.13 2.51
N VAL A 299 -8.02 6.01 1.61
CA VAL A 299 -7.31 6.31 0.35
C VAL A 299 -6.32 7.46 0.55
N ALA A 300 -6.74 8.51 1.25
CA ALA A 300 -5.91 9.66 1.57
C ALA A 300 -6.43 10.39 2.82
N LYS A 301 -5.60 11.24 3.42
CA LYS A 301 -6.01 12.12 4.51
C LYS A 301 -5.36 13.51 4.38
N ALA A 302 -5.96 14.52 5.01
CA ALA A 302 -5.39 15.86 5.12
C ALA A 302 -5.70 16.46 6.50
N GLU A 303 -4.75 17.19 7.08
CA GLU A 303 -4.94 17.91 8.33
C GLU A 303 -5.48 19.32 8.08
N LEU A 304 -6.64 19.65 8.68
CA LEU A 304 -7.27 20.97 8.58
C LEU A 304 -7.20 21.69 9.92
N VAL A 305 -7.48 22.99 9.90
CA VAL A 305 -7.38 23.88 11.07
C VAL A 305 -8.16 23.38 12.30
N LYS A 306 -9.32 22.72 12.10
CA LYS A 306 -10.20 22.25 13.20
C LYS A 306 -10.71 20.82 13.04
N SER A 307 -10.21 20.09 12.04
CA SER A 307 -10.69 18.75 11.70
C SER A 307 -9.63 18.00 10.88
N VAL A 308 -9.79 16.69 10.76
CA VAL A 308 -9.00 15.89 9.81
C VAL A 308 -9.94 15.42 8.70
N LEU A 309 -9.53 15.59 7.45
CA LEU A 309 -10.23 15.07 6.28
C LEU A 309 -9.74 13.66 5.99
N LEU A 310 -10.65 12.69 5.88
CA LEU A 310 -10.35 11.33 5.45
C LEU A 310 -11.08 11.05 4.13
N LYS A 311 -10.34 10.71 3.08
CA LYS A 311 -10.89 10.17 1.84
C LYS A 311 -10.98 8.65 1.96
N VAL A 312 -12.19 8.12 1.97
CA VAL A 312 -12.43 6.69 2.22
C VAL A 312 -13.31 6.05 1.15
N TRP A 313 -13.17 4.73 0.99
CA TRP A 313 -13.96 3.96 0.02
C TRP A 313 -14.25 2.54 0.51
N ASP A 314 -15.46 2.01 0.27
CA ASP A 314 -15.91 0.70 0.76
C ASP A 314 -16.13 -0.35 -0.36
N GLY A 315 -15.71 -0.05 -1.59
CA GLY A 315 -15.98 -0.88 -2.76
C GLY A 315 -17.31 -0.57 -3.44
N THR A 316 -18.06 0.43 -2.97
CA THR A 316 -19.33 0.82 -3.60
C THR A 316 -19.34 2.31 -3.97
N LYS A 317 -20.16 2.68 -4.95
CA LYS A 317 -20.40 4.08 -5.32
C LYS A 317 -21.56 4.63 -4.51
N CYS A 318 -21.40 5.82 -3.94
CA CYS A 318 -22.50 6.48 -3.25
C CYS A 318 -23.65 6.79 -4.22
N SER A 319 -24.88 6.48 -3.81
CA SER A 319 -26.09 6.69 -4.63
C SER A 319 -26.54 8.15 -4.68
N HIS A 320 -25.99 8.99 -3.80
CA HIS A 320 -26.25 10.43 -3.75
C HIS A 320 -25.03 11.22 -4.21
N PRO A 321 -25.20 12.40 -4.83
CA PRO A 321 -24.09 13.32 -5.09
C PRO A 321 -23.37 13.65 -3.78
N VAL A 322 -22.05 13.55 -3.75
CA VAL A 322 -21.25 13.73 -2.53
C VAL A 322 -20.52 15.06 -2.60
N TRP A 323 -20.56 15.83 -1.52
CA TRP A 323 -19.80 17.06 -1.38
C TRP A 323 -18.30 16.73 -1.20
N LYS A 324 -17.46 17.27 -2.08
CA LYS A 324 -16.00 17.15 -2.03
C LYS A 324 -15.40 18.44 -1.48
N VAL A 325 -14.45 18.33 -0.55
CA VAL A 325 -13.75 19.52 -0.02
C VAL A 325 -12.67 19.91 -1.02
N LEU A 326 -12.68 21.17 -1.48
CA LEU A 326 -11.67 21.74 -2.39
C LEU A 326 -10.43 22.09 -1.57
N GLU A 327 -9.36 21.32 -1.74
CA GLU A 327 -8.06 21.54 -1.09
C GLU A 327 -6.93 21.38 -2.12
N GLU A 328 -5.82 22.07 -1.89
CA GLU A 328 -4.61 21.98 -2.72
C GLU A 328 -4.00 20.57 -2.60
N GLU A 329 -3.59 19.98 -3.74
CA GLU A 329 -3.08 18.60 -3.80
C GLU A 329 -1.84 18.38 -2.91
N ASP A 330 -1.11 19.46 -2.59
CA ASP A 330 0.13 19.44 -1.79
C ASP A 330 -0.07 19.11 -0.29
N ILE A 331 -1.31 19.18 0.24
CA ILE A 331 -1.61 18.93 1.67
C ILE A 331 -2.15 17.50 1.91
N LEU A 332 -2.49 16.78 0.83
CA LEU A 332 -3.08 15.44 0.90
C LEU A 332 -2.00 14.35 1.03
N GLU A 333 -2.02 13.65 2.17
CA GLU A 333 -1.21 12.44 2.38
C GLU A 333 -1.94 11.22 1.77
N GLY A 334 -1.45 10.72 0.63
CA GLY A 334 -2.02 9.57 -0.09
C GLY A 334 -1.39 9.37 -1.47
N SER A 335 -1.68 8.25 -2.13
CA SER A 335 -1.22 8.02 -3.51
C SER A 335 -2.04 8.85 -4.49
N ALA A 336 -1.40 9.79 -5.20
CA ALA A 336 -2.05 10.64 -6.20
C ALA A 336 -2.75 9.81 -7.31
N VAL A 337 -2.18 8.66 -7.68
CA VAL A 337 -2.74 7.73 -8.67
C VAL A 337 -4.06 7.14 -8.16
N LEU A 338 -4.07 6.56 -6.95
CA LEU A 338 -5.27 5.98 -6.34
C LEU A 338 -6.36 7.04 -6.07
N MET A 339 -5.98 8.26 -5.71
CA MET A 339 -6.93 9.36 -5.53
C MET A 339 -7.63 9.74 -6.82
N TYR A 340 -6.90 9.76 -7.95
CA TYR A 340 -7.45 10.07 -9.27
C TYR A 340 -8.35 8.94 -9.79
N GLU A 341 -7.92 7.68 -9.69
CA GLU A 341 -8.70 6.51 -10.10
C GLU A 341 -10.03 6.40 -9.35
N LEU A 342 -10.00 6.63 -8.03
CA LEU A 342 -11.15 6.50 -7.15
C LEU A 342 -11.89 7.82 -6.91
N GLN A 343 -11.61 8.88 -7.69
CA GLN A 343 -12.16 10.23 -7.46
C GLN A 343 -13.70 10.27 -7.41
N ASN A 344 -14.36 9.40 -8.18
CA ASN A 344 -15.81 9.29 -8.29
C ASN A 344 -16.44 8.22 -7.36
N LEU A 345 -15.62 7.52 -6.58
CA LEU A 345 -16.01 6.42 -5.70
C LEU A 345 -15.73 6.70 -4.23
N THR A 346 -14.68 7.47 -3.95
CA THR A 346 -14.34 7.90 -2.59
C THR A 346 -15.38 8.88 -2.05
N VAL A 347 -15.49 8.94 -0.73
CA VAL A 347 -16.22 10.00 -0.02
C VAL A 347 -15.30 10.71 0.95
N ASP A 348 -15.59 11.99 1.17
CA ASP A 348 -14.83 12.86 2.06
C ASP A 348 -15.50 12.87 3.44
N VAL A 349 -14.79 12.40 4.46
CA VAL A 349 -15.26 12.34 5.85
C VAL A 349 -14.50 13.37 6.69
N GLN A 350 -15.23 14.32 7.27
CA GLN A 350 -14.64 15.29 8.21
C GLN A 350 -14.73 14.77 9.64
N VAL A 351 -13.58 14.67 10.29
CA VAL A 351 -13.43 14.14 11.65
C VAL A 351 -13.14 15.27 12.64
N TYR A 352 -13.90 15.30 13.74
CA TYR A 352 -13.85 16.37 14.74
C TYR A 352 -13.47 15.89 16.15
N ASP A 353 -13.09 16.86 16.99
CA ASP A 353 -12.91 16.75 18.44
C ASP A 353 -11.99 15.59 18.88
N ASN A 354 -12.45 14.74 19.81
CA ASN A 354 -11.66 13.66 20.42
C ASN A 354 -11.27 12.54 19.45
N HIS A 355 -11.70 12.58 18.19
CA HIS A 355 -11.33 11.61 17.16
C HIS A 355 -10.16 12.10 16.27
N ILE A 356 -9.76 13.37 16.41
CA ILE A 356 -8.68 13.98 15.62
C ILE A 356 -7.36 13.25 15.80
N GLU A 357 -6.95 12.96 17.04
CA GLU A 357 -5.67 12.29 17.32
C GLU A 357 -5.58 10.92 16.65
N VAL A 358 -6.68 10.14 16.71
CA VAL A 358 -6.75 8.85 16.02
C VAL A 358 -6.64 9.07 14.51
N ALA A 359 -7.39 10.01 13.94
CA ALA A 359 -7.39 10.30 12.50
C ALA A 359 -6.01 10.75 11.98
N LYS A 360 -5.27 11.57 12.75
CA LYS A 360 -3.90 11.98 12.42
C LYS A 360 -2.93 10.80 12.36
N SER A 361 -3.08 9.84 13.27
CA SER A 361 -2.21 8.67 13.35
C SER A 361 -2.43 7.62 12.24
N LEU A 362 -3.53 7.73 11.48
CA LEU A 362 -3.86 6.78 10.41
C LEU A 362 -2.91 6.94 9.23
N LYS A 363 -2.61 5.83 8.53
CA LYS A 363 -1.82 5.85 7.29
C LYS A 363 -2.71 5.51 6.08
N PRO A 364 -2.52 6.16 4.92
CA PRO A 364 -3.17 5.74 3.68
C PRO A 364 -2.96 4.24 3.40
N GLY A 365 -4.00 3.58 2.88
CA GLY A 365 -4.07 2.14 2.70
C GLY A 365 -4.64 1.36 3.91
N ALA A 366 -4.78 1.99 5.08
CA ALA A 366 -5.35 1.34 6.26
C ALA A 366 -6.83 0.98 6.09
N TYR A 367 -7.25 -0.13 6.70
CA TYR A 367 -8.66 -0.57 6.73
C TYR A 367 -9.31 -0.12 8.03
N LEU A 368 -10.47 0.53 7.91
CA LEU A 368 -11.13 1.23 9.00
C LEU A 368 -12.57 0.74 9.17
N ARG A 369 -13.03 0.77 10.42
CA ARG A 369 -14.45 0.77 10.80
C ARG A 369 -14.74 2.13 11.44
N ILE A 370 -15.60 2.92 10.80
CA ILE A 370 -16.08 4.20 11.31
C ILE A 370 -17.48 4.00 11.87
N ASN A 371 -17.63 4.10 13.18
CA ASN A 371 -18.90 3.89 13.86
C ASN A 371 -19.70 5.18 13.99
N ASN A 372 -21.01 5.10 13.78
CA ASN A 372 -21.96 6.19 13.95
C ASN A 372 -21.61 7.46 13.13
N LEU A 373 -21.25 7.24 11.86
CA LEU A 373 -20.97 8.27 10.86
C LEU A 373 -22.26 8.97 10.42
N HIS A 374 -22.27 10.30 10.40
CA HIS A 374 -23.45 11.09 10.03
C HIS A 374 -23.41 11.49 8.56
N ALA A 375 -24.41 11.09 7.79
CA ALA A 375 -24.66 11.54 6.43
C ALA A 375 -25.60 12.75 6.43
N LYS A 376 -25.07 13.96 6.25
CA LYS A 376 -25.81 15.24 6.32
C LYS A 376 -26.01 15.84 4.93
N LEU A 377 -27.14 16.50 4.68
CA LEU A 377 -27.35 17.29 3.46
C LEU A 377 -26.63 18.64 3.56
N HIS A 378 -25.88 18.98 2.53
CA HIS A 378 -25.27 20.29 2.35
C HIS A 378 -26.31 21.29 1.86
N ALA A 379 -26.57 22.34 2.64
CA ALA A 379 -27.46 23.43 2.25
C ALA A 379 -26.61 24.61 1.73
N SER A 380 -26.64 24.87 0.43
CA SER A 380 -25.94 26.01 -0.17
C SER A 380 -26.56 27.32 0.34
N THR A 381 -25.81 28.10 1.11
CA THR A 381 -26.17 29.46 1.51
C THR A 381 -25.68 30.53 0.51
N ALA A 382 -25.15 30.14 -0.65
CA ALA A 382 -24.68 31.09 -1.66
C ALA A 382 -25.78 31.39 -2.69
N LYS A 383 -26.37 32.58 -2.61
CA LYS A 383 -27.24 33.17 -3.66
C LYS A 383 -26.43 33.46 -4.93
N LYS A 384 -26.05 32.44 -5.71
CA LYS A 384 -25.61 32.49 -7.12
C LYS A 384 -25.07 31.12 -7.56
N GLN A 385 -25.93 30.11 -7.79
CA GLN A 385 -25.71 29.03 -8.77
C GLN A 385 -27.05 28.42 -9.19
N ILE A 386 -27.11 27.92 -10.42
CA ILE A 386 -28.30 27.51 -11.19
C ILE A 386 -28.63 26.00 -11.01
N SER A 387 -28.01 25.28 -10.09
CA SER A 387 -28.31 23.85 -9.84
C SER A 387 -28.88 23.60 -8.43
N ASN A 388 -30.11 23.06 -8.38
CA ASN A 388 -30.79 22.56 -7.18
C ASN A 388 -30.27 21.17 -6.76
N GLU A 389 -28.95 20.94 -6.71
CA GLU A 389 -28.40 19.64 -6.35
C GLU A 389 -28.00 19.60 -4.88
N ASN A 390 -28.78 18.85 -4.09
CA ASN A 390 -28.49 18.59 -2.69
C ASN A 390 -27.36 17.55 -2.58
N HIS A 391 -26.19 17.97 -2.09
CA HIS A 391 -25.03 17.10 -1.91
C HIS A 391 -24.99 16.50 -0.51
N LEU A 392 -24.51 15.26 -0.39
CA LEU A 392 -24.33 14.54 0.88
C LEU A 392 -22.92 14.77 1.42
N GLN A 393 -22.81 15.07 2.71
CA GLN A 393 -21.54 15.29 3.41
C GLN A 393 -21.45 14.34 4.60
N PHE A 394 -20.27 13.74 4.82
CA PHE A 394 -20.05 12.77 5.87
C PHE A 394 -19.26 13.38 7.03
N HIS A 395 -19.84 13.36 8.23
CA HIS A 395 -19.28 13.96 9.43
C HIS A 395 -19.16 12.94 10.56
N LEU A 396 -17.96 12.86 11.15
CA LEU A 396 -17.74 12.19 12.42
C LEU A 396 -17.65 13.24 13.54
N HIS A 397 -18.79 13.48 14.17
CA HIS A 397 -18.94 14.44 15.27
C HIS A 397 -18.15 14.03 16.51
N GLY A 398 -17.83 14.97 17.40
CA GLY A 398 -17.22 14.65 18.69
C GLY A 398 -18.08 13.80 19.62
N GLY A 399 -17.45 13.24 20.63
CA GLY A 399 -18.03 12.35 21.62
C GLY A 399 -18.08 10.88 21.20
N THR A 400 -18.40 10.02 22.16
CA THR A 400 -18.43 8.55 22.03
C THR A 400 -19.83 7.96 22.21
N ILE A 401 -20.86 8.79 22.04
CA ILE A 401 -22.26 8.36 22.12
C ILE A 401 -22.56 7.33 21.02
N TYR A 402 -23.34 6.31 21.37
CA TYR A 402 -23.66 5.19 20.47
C TYR A 402 -22.44 4.47 19.87
N GLY A 403 -21.30 4.47 20.58
CA GLY A 403 -20.09 3.79 20.11
C GLY A 403 -19.34 4.53 19.01
N ARG A 404 -19.65 5.81 18.78
CA ARG A 404 -18.99 6.66 17.77
C ARG A 404 -17.47 6.67 17.92
N GLY A 405 -16.77 6.47 16.81
CA GLY A 405 -15.31 6.51 16.74
C GLY A 405 -14.75 5.82 15.50
N ILE A 406 -13.43 5.72 15.45
CA ILE A 406 -12.67 5.05 14.37
C ILE A 406 -11.92 3.87 14.97
N GLN A 407 -12.07 2.70 14.36
CA GLN A 407 -11.33 1.49 14.69
C GLN A 407 -10.51 1.02 13.49
N VAL A 408 -9.21 0.77 13.70
CA VAL A 408 -8.34 0.18 12.67
C VAL A 408 -8.51 -1.34 12.67
N LEU A 409 -8.73 -1.93 11.50
CA LEU A 409 -8.92 -3.36 11.32
C LEU A 409 -7.63 -4.02 10.84
N SER A 410 -7.39 -5.26 11.29
CA SER A 410 -6.24 -6.05 10.80
C SER A 410 -6.45 -6.47 9.35
N ALA A 411 -5.40 -6.34 8.53
CA ALA A 411 -5.39 -6.73 7.12
C ALA A 411 -5.66 -8.24 6.89
N ASP A 412 -5.41 -9.05 7.91
CA ASP A 412 -5.59 -10.51 7.92
C ASP A 412 -6.99 -10.93 8.39
N SER A 413 -7.80 -9.99 8.88
CA SER A 413 -9.15 -10.31 9.36
C SER A 413 -10.08 -10.66 8.19
N TYR A 414 -10.98 -11.61 8.42
CA TYR A 414 -11.93 -12.06 7.40
C TYR A 414 -12.77 -10.92 6.83
N ASP A 415 -13.24 -9.98 7.67
CA ASP A 415 -14.02 -8.83 7.23
C ASP A 415 -13.23 -7.92 6.27
N VAL A 416 -11.91 -7.78 6.49
CA VAL A 416 -11.04 -7.03 5.58
C VAL A 416 -10.76 -7.82 4.31
N GLN A 417 -10.61 -9.14 4.36
CA GLN A 417 -10.51 -9.97 3.16
C GLN A 417 -11.77 -9.89 2.30
N GLU A 418 -12.95 -9.84 2.91
CA GLU A 418 -14.20 -9.61 2.19
C GLU A 418 -14.29 -8.20 1.60
N LEU A 419 -13.86 -7.18 2.36
CA LEU A 419 -13.75 -5.81 1.84
C LEU A 419 -12.78 -5.75 0.65
N LYS A 420 -11.60 -6.37 0.73
CA LYS A 420 -10.63 -6.45 -0.38
C LYS A 420 -11.27 -7.03 -1.63
N LYS A 421 -11.97 -8.17 -1.50
CA LYS A 421 -12.74 -8.76 -2.61
C LYS A 421 -13.77 -7.78 -3.18
N LYS A 422 -14.45 -7.00 -2.33
CA LYS A 422 -15.42 -5.98 -2.79
C LYS A 422 -14.72 -4.85 -3.54
N LEU A 423 -13.62 -4.32 -3.02
CA LEU A 423 -12.78 -3.28 -3.64
C LEU A 423 -12.28 -3.75 -5.01
N GLU A 424 -11.66 -4.92 -5.08
CA GLU A 424 -11.17 -5.56 -6.31
C GLU A 424 -12.31 -5.82 -7.31
N SER A 425 -13.44 -6.37 -6.86
CA SER A 425 -14.60 -6.62 -7.73
C SER A 425 -15.26 -5.34 -8.25
N ALA A 426 -15.13 -4.24 -7.52
CA ALA A 426 -15.66 -2.95 -7.90
C ALA A 426 -14.73 -2.22 -8.87
N GLU A 427 -13.41 -2.38 -8.73
CA GLU A 427 -12.42 -2.00 -9.75
C GLU A 427 -12.72 -2.72 -11.08
N VAL A 428 -13.07 -4.02 -11.03
CA VAL A 428 -13.53 -4.77 -12.21
C VAL A 428 -14.84 -4.22 -12.80
N ARG A 429 -15.77 -3.69 -11.96
CA ARG A 429 -17.03 -3.06 -12.39
C ARG A 429 -16.92 -1.59 -12.79
N VAL A 430 -15.79 -0.92 -12.56
CA VAL A 430 -15.48 0.35 -13.24
C VAL A 430 -15.04 0.08 -14.69
N HIS A 431 -14.71 -1.18 -14.99
CA HIS A 431 -14.40 -1.70 -16.32
C HIS A 431 -15.39 -2.78 -16.85
N PRO A 432 -16.72 -2.57 -16.92
CA PRO A 432 -17.62 -3.58 -17.47
C PRO A 432 -18.13 -3.17 -18.86
N ASN A 433 -17.57 -3.79 -19.90
CA ASN A 433 -18.34 -4.20 -21.08
C ASN A 433 -17.51 -5.19 -21.91
N VAL A 434 -17.47 -6.44 -21.48
CA VAL A 434 -17.56 -7.59 -22.39
C VAL A 434 -18.36 -8.64 -21.62
N SER A 435 -19.64 -8.80 -21.96
CA SER A 435 -20.51 -9.77 -21.29
C SER A 435 -20.08 -11.21 -21.62
N ASP A 436 -20.16 -12.05 -20.59
CA ASP A 436 -20.32 -13.50 -20.69
C ASP A 436 -21.58 -13.84 -21.50
N SER A 437 -21.44 -14.00 -22.80
CA SER A 437 -22.45 -14.65 -23.63
C SER A 437 -21.83 -15.51 -24.73
N VAL A 438 -20.82 -16.31 -24.41
CA VAL A 438 -20.42 -17.47 -25.23
C VAL A 438 -19.85 -18.56 -24.32
N LEU A 439 -20.65 -19.05 -23.38
CA LEU A 439 -20.50 -20.43 -22.91
C LEU A 439 -21.68 -21.20 -23.47
N LEU A 440 -21.49 -21.68 -24.70
CA LEU A 440 -21.92 -22.97 -25.23
C LEU A 440 -21.42 -23.07 -26.67
N ASP A 441 -20.93 -24.25 -27.00
CA ASP A 441 -20.31 -24.70 -28.25
C ASP A 441 -18.87 -24.23 -28.51
N PHE A 442 -17.90 -25.07 -28.14
CA PHE A 442 -16.96 -25.69 -29.08
C PHE A 442 -16.17 -26.79 -28.35
N SER A 443 -16.48 -28.05 -28.69
CA SER A 443 -15.55 -29.17 -28.49
C SER A 443 -14.32 -28.94 -29.37
N ILE A 444 -13.09 -29.16 -28.86
CA ILE A 444 -11.91 -29.76 -29.54
C ILE A 444 -10.61 -29.62 -28.71
N ASN A 445 -9.94 -30.79 -28.55
CA ASN A 445 -8.53 -31.13 -28.28
C ASN A 445 -7.74 -30.59 -27.07
N GLU A 446 -7.38 -31.53 -26.19
CA GLU A 446 -6.43 -31.44 -25.06
C GLU A 446 -4.97 -31.11 -25.44
N GLY A 447 -4.64 -30.93 -26.73
CA GLY A 447 -3.27 -30.68 -27.20
C GLY A 447 -2.81 -29.21 -27.20
N THR A 448 -3.73 -28.24 -27.11
CA THR A 448 -3.41 -26.81 -27.29
C THR A 448 -3.30 -26.03 -25.96
N LEU A 449 -3.76 -26.60 -24.84
CA LEU A 449 -3.65 -25.97 -23.53
C LEU A 449 -2.19 -25.79 -23.09
N HIS A 450 -1.30 -26.72 -23.43
CA HIS A 450 0.08 -26.68 -22.94
C HIS A 450 0.90 -25.51 -23.51
N ALA A 451 0.60 -25.05 -24.74
CA ALA A 451 1.29 -23.93 -25.37
C ALA A 451 0.72 -22.55 -25.00
N GLN A 452 -0.56 -22.48 -24.57
CA GLN A 452 -1.17 -21.23 -24.08
C GLN A 452 -0.94 -21.00 -22.59
N LEU A 453 -0.81 -22.08 -21.78
CA LEU A 453 -0.44 -21.95 -20.36
C LEU A 453 1.02 -21.52 -20.16
N GLU A 454 1.95 -21.89 -21.06
CA GLU A 454 3.36 -21.45 -20.97
C GLU A 454 3.57 -19.95 -21.30
N ARG A 455 2.62 -19.28 -21.97
CA ARG A 455 2.71 -17.84 -22.26
C ARG A 455 2.34 -16.95 -21.06
N CYS A 456 1.64 -17.47 -20.06
CA CYS A 456 1.23 -16.71 -18.88
C CYS A 456 2.29 -16.71 -17.77
N GLN A 457 3.36 -17.51 -17.88
CA GLN A 457 4.41 -17.65 -16.85
C GLN A 457 5.74 -16.96 -17.19
N GLN A 458 5.85 -16.28 -18.33
CA GLN A 458 7.07 -15.55 -18.69
C GLN A 458 6.97 -14.08 -18.23
N GLN A 459 7.96 -13.63 -17.45
CA GLN A 459 8.03 -12.27 -16.91
C GLN A 459 8.15 -11.24 -18.05
N SER A 460 7.40 -10.14 -17.95
CA SER A 460 7.53 -8.99 -18.85
C SER A 460 8.52 -7.99 -18.29
N VAL A 461 9.28 -7.34 -19.18
CA VAL A 461 10.25 -6.29 -18.83
C VAL A 461 9.64 -4.89 -18.81
N THR A 462 8.35 -4.77 -19.09
CA THR A 462 7.57 -3.52 -18.96
C THR A 462 6.34 -3.74 -18.09
N VAL A 463 5.89 -2.68 -17.43
CA VAL A 463 4.72 -2.64 -16.55
C VAL A 463 3.78 -1.55 -17.04
N LEU A 464 2.48 -1.83 -17.03
CA LEU A 464 1.47 -0.84 -17.35
C LEU A 464 1.17 0.02 -16.13
N THR A 465 1.27 1.35 -16.27
CA THR A 465 0.94 2.33 -15.21
C THR A 465 -0.55 2.60 -15.10
N ALA A 466 -1.33 2.18 -16.11
CA ALA A 466 -2.79 2.20 -16.11
C ALA A 466 -3.31 1.05 -17.00
N HIS A 467 -4.62 0.96 -17.23
CA HIS A 467 -5.19 0.09 -18.28
C HIS A 467 -4.93 -1.44 -18.16
N GLN A 468 -4.55 -1.93 -16.99
CA GLN A 468 -4.34 -3.36 -16.72
C GLN A 468 -5.60 -4.24 -16.92
N HIS A 469 -6.77 -3.61 -16.98
CA HIS A 469 -8.07 -4.24 -17.30
C HIS A 469 -8.27 -4.50 -18.80
N MET A 470 -7.51 -3.85 -19.69
CA MET A 470 -7.64 -4.04 -21.13
C MET A 470 -7.15 -5.45 -21.52
N LYS A 471 -7.92 -6.14 -22.36
CA LYS A 471 -7.52 -7.46 -22.88
C LYS A 471 -6.35 -7.30 -23.87
N ILE A 472 -5.41 -8.25 -23.81
CA ILE A 472 -4.30 -8.30 -24.76
C ILE A 472 -4.87 -8.56 -26.16
N THR A 473 -4.58 -7.66 -27.09
CA THR A 473 -4.99 -7.72 -28.50
C THR A 473 -3.77 -8.07 -29.35
N SER A 474 -3.93 -8.94 -30.35
CA SER A 474 -2.85 -9.27 -31.28
C SER A 474 -2.54 -8.10 -32.21
N LEU A 475 -1.28 -7.95 -32.62
CA LEU A 475 -0.86 -6.87 -33.52
C LEU A 475 -1.55 -6.95 -34.89
N SER A 476 -1.89 -8.14 -35.37
CA SER A 476 -2.69 -8.32 -36.58
C SER A 476 -4.07 -7.66 -36.49
N ASN A 477 -4.73 -7.74 -35.33
CA ASN A 477 -6.03 -7.14 -35.09
C ASN A 477 -5.92 -5.62 -34.91
N VAL A 478 -4.84 -5.15 -34.26
CA VAL A 478 -4.54 -3.73 -34.15
C VAL A 478 -4.35 -3.10 -35.54
N LYS A 479 -3.59 -3.74 -36.43
CA LYS A 479 -3.40 -3.24 -37.81
C LYS A 479 -4.69 -3.13 -38.62
N ASN A 480 -5.63 -4.04 -38.39
CA ASN A 480 -6.88 -4.11 -39.13
C ASN A 480 -8.00 -3.28 -38.49
N CYS A 481 -7.75 -2.62 -37.35
CA CYS A 481 -8.74 -1.78 -36.67
C CYS A 481 -8.92 -0.43 -37.40
N LYS A 482 -10.06 0.22 -37.16
CA LYS A 482 -10.31 1.59 -37.62
C LYS A 482 -9.89 2.58 -36.54
N PRO A 483 -8.86 3.44 -36.74
CA PRO A 483 -8.44 4.42 -35.74
C PRO A 483 -9.50 5.53 -35.53
N PRO A 484 -9.50 6.22 -34.37
CA PRO A 484 -8.59 6.03 -33.25
C PRO A 484 -9.09 4.99 -32.24
N GLN A 485 -8.21 4.08 -31.81
CA GLN A 485 -8.52 3.06 -30.80
C GLN A 485 -7.35 2.85 -29.85
N LYS A 486 -7.63 2.35 -28.64
CA LYS A 486 -6.62 2.00 -27.64
C LYS A 486 -6.59 0.49 -27.45
N PHE A 487 -5.40 -0.09 -27.36
CA PHE A 487 -5.19 -1.52 -27.16
C PHE A 487 -4.14 -1.75 -26.08
N ARG A 488 -4.29 -2.85 -25.33
CA ARG A 488 -3.17 -3.47 -24.63
C ARG A 488 -2.61 -4.55 -25.52
N ILE A 489 -1.30 -4.59 -25.68
CA ILE A 489 -0.60 -5.58 -26.50
C ILE A 489 0.51 -6.23 -25.69
N ARG A 490 0.87 -7.43 -26.08
CA ARG A 490 2.05 -8.11 -25.56
C ARG A 490 2.92 -8.54 -26.73
N ALA A 491 4.05 -7.88 -26.91
CA ALA A 491 4.91 -8.02 -28.09
C ALA A 491 6.39 -7.96 -27.70
N LYS A 492 7.26 -8.45 -28.57
CA LYS A 492 8.72 -8.36 -28.44
C LYS A 492 9.23 -7.15 -29.22
N LEU A 493 10.27 -6.50 -28.71
CA LEU A 493 10.90 -5.37 -29.40
C LEU A 493 11.93 -5.90 -30.38
N LYS A 494 11.64 -5.82 -31.68
CA LYS A 494 12.50 -6.33 -32.75
C LYS A 494 13.60 -5.34 -33.10
N SER A 495 13.26 -4.06 -33.18
CA SER A 495 14.20 -2.97 -33.43
C SER A 495 13.66 -1.65 -32.90
N TYR A 496 14.53 -0.63 -32.83
CA TYR A 496 14.15 0.73 -32.44
C TYR A 496 15.00 1.76 -33.17
N GLU A 497 14.48 2.99 -33.29
CA GLU A 497 15.13 4.16 -33.88
C GLU A 497 14.91 5.40 -32.99
N PRO A 498 15.91 6.28 -32.83
CA PRO A 498 17.26 6.20 -33.39
C PRO A 498 18.14 5.16 -32.67
N LYS A 499 19.18 4.65 -33.36
CA LYS A 499 20.16 3.73 -32.74
C LYS A 499 21.03 4.42 -31.69
N SER A 500 21.34 5.69 -31.93
CA SER A 500 22.07 6.53 -30.98
C SER A 500 21.07 7.26 -30.11
N LEU A 501 20.91 6.84 -28.85
CA LEU A 501 19.81 7.32 -28.00
C LEU A 501 19.91 8.79 -27.59
N TYR A 502 21.09 9.41 -27.66
CA TYR A 502 21.19 10.87 -27.49
C TYR A 502 20.36 11.62 -28.56
N GLN A 503 20.20 11.04 -29.75
CA GLN A 503 19.38 11.61 -30.82
C GLN A 503 17.89 11.43 -30.57
N SER A 504 17.48 10.70 -29.53
CA SER A 504 16.06 10.59 -29.17
C SER A 504 15.56 11.85 -28.47
N VAL A 505 16.45 12.66 -27.88
CA VAL A 505 16.06 13.94 -27.27
C VAL A 505 15.83 14.97 -28.37
N LYS A 506 14.62 15.54 -28.39
CA LYS A 506 14.19 16.61 -29.30
C LYS A 506 13.69 17.80 -28.50
N ARG A 507 13.54 18.94 -29.16
CA ARG A 507 12.91 20.14 -28.58
C ARG A 507 11.55 20.37 -29.21
N CYS A 508 10.53 20.58 -28.39
CA CYS A 508 9.15 20.78 -28.84
C CYS A 508 8.62 22.13 -28.35
N CYS A 509 7.99 22.88 -29.25
CA CYS A 509 7.27 24.10 -28.88
C CYS A 509 5.88 23.75 -28.33
N PRO A 510 5.50 24.18 -27.12
CA PRO A 510 4.17 23.88 -26.58
C PRO A 510 3.04 24.61 -27.33
N LYS A 511 3.35 25.71 -28.01
CA LYS A 511 2.37 26.56 -28.73
C LYS A 511 2.10 26.08 -30.16
N CYS A 512 3.14 25.86 -30.98
CA CYS A 512 2.97 25.41 -32.37
C CYS A 512 3.22 23.91 -32.58
N ARG A 513 3.63 23.17 -31.54
CA ARG A 513 3.89 21.71 -31.57
C ARG A 513 4.97 21.27 -32.58
N ILE A 514 5.75 22.21 -33.12
CA ILE A 514 6.89 21.90 -34.00
C ILE A 514 8.01 21.25 -33.18
N LEU A 515 8.48 20.10 -33.66
CA LEU A 515 9.67 19.41 -33.17
C LEU A 515 10.92 19.95 -33.87
N GLN A 516 12.00 20.09 -33.11
CA GLN A 516 13.30 20.58 -33.55
C GLN A 516 14.40 19.64 -33.06
N GLU A 517 15.40 19.44 -33.91
CA GLU A 517 16.63 18.74 -33.54
C GLU A 517 17.45 19.56 -32.54
N ILE A 518 18.23 18.86 -31.72
CA ILE A 518 19.26 19.49 -30.90
C ILE A 518 20.40 19.89 -31.86
N PRO A 519 20.78 21.17 -31.94
CA PRO A 519 21.93 21.59 -32.72
C PRO A 519 23.20 20.90 -32.24
N ASP A 520 23.97 20.35 -33.16
CA ASP A 520 25.31 19.85 -32.83
C ASP A 520 26.28 20.99 -32.48
N ASP A 521 27.37 20.64 -31.80
CA ASP A 521 28.39 21.60 -31.35
C ASP A 521 29.03 22.34 -32.53
N GLU A 522 29.12 21.72 -33.72
CA GLU A 522 29.69 22.35 -34.92
C GLU A 522 28.79 23.46 -35.46
N SER A 523 27.48 23.21 -35.52
CA SER A 523 26.45 24.16 -35.96
C SER A 523 26.36 25.34 -34.99
N LEU A 524 26.42 25.08 -33.68
CA LEU A 524 26.48 26.13 -32.67
C LEU A 524 27.78 26.93 -32.78
N ALA A 525 28.92 26.26 -32.96
CA ALA A 525 30.21 26.93 -33.12
C ALA A 525 30.21 27.87 -34.34
N HIS A 526 29.65 27.44 -35.48
CA HIS A 526 29.51 28.29 -36.66
C HIS A 526 28.66 29.53 -36.36
N LEU A 527 27.54 29.38 -35.64
CA LEU A 527 26.66 30.48 -35.29
C LEU A 527 27.34 31.50 -34.37
N PHE A 528 28.08 31.05 -33.36
CA PHE A 528 28.84 31.93 -32.49
C PHE A 528 30.04 32.57 -33.22
N GLN A 529 30.66 31.84 -34.15
CA GLN A 529 31.72 32.39 -35.00
C GLN A 529 31.19 33.51 -35.90
N ASP A 530 30.03 33.31 -36.55
CA ASP A 530 29.38 34.34 -37.38
C ASP A 530 29.02 35.57 -36.55
N ALA A 531 28.45 35.38 -35.36
CA ALA A 531 28.15 36.44 -34.41
C ALA A 531 29.39 37.28 -34.06
N SER A 532 30.53 36.60 -33.93
CA SER A 532 31.79 37.20 -33.53
C SER A 532 32.43 38.10 -34.60
N THR A 533 31.97 38.02 -35.85
CA THR A 533 32.40 38.90 -36.96
C THR A 533 31.64 40.23 -37.01
N ARG A 534 30.45 40.31 -36.37
CA ARG A 534 29.62 41.53 -36.37
C ARG A 534 30.34 42.66 -35.63
N PRO A 535 30.25 43.94 -36.08
CA PRO A 535 30.93 45.05 -35.42
C PRO A 535 30.38 45.29 -34.01
N LEU A 536 31.27 45.61 -33.06
CA LEU A 536 30.86 45.94 -31.70
C LEU A 536 30.39 47.40 -31.64
N ASN A 537 29.20 47.66 -31.10
CA ASN A 537 28.71 49.02 -30.93
C ASN A 537 29.21 49.60 -29.60
N LEU A 538 30.33 50.32 -29.66
CA LEU A 538 30.96 50.89 -28.47
C LEU A 538 30.08 51.93 -27.73
N ASN A 539 29.01 52.42 -28.37
CA ASN A 539 28.09 53.39 -27.76
C ASN A 539 27.15 52.75 -26.71
N LEU A 540 27.05 51.42 -26.67
CA LEU A 540 26.17 50.68 -25.74
C LEU A 540 26.90 50.15 -24.48
N HIS A 541 28.10 50.69 -24.19
CA HIS A 541 29.02 50.18 -23.17
C HIS A 541 28.55 50.29 -21.72
N ASN A 542 27.70 51.23 -21.35
CA ASN A 542 27.19 51.25 -19.98
C ASN A 542 25.76 51.75 -20.00
N ASP A 543 24.91 51.06 -19.25
CA ASP A 543 23.55 51.48 -18.98
C ASP A 543 23.35 51.54 -17.46
N PHE A 544 22.24 52.07 -16.98
CA PHE A 544 21.98 52.23 -15.54
C PHE A 544 21.85 50.88 -14.79
N TRP A 545 21.81 49.75 -15.49
CA TRP A 545 21.57 48.41 -14.93
C TRP A 545 22.60 47.35 -15.35
N TYR A 546 23.56 47.69 -16.22
CA TYR A 546 24.70 46.82 -16.54
C TYR A 546 25.99 47.61 -16.80
N LYS A 547 27.13 47.02 -16.46
CA LYS A 547 28.48 47.54 -16.74
C LYS A 547 29.17 46.69 -17.80
N THR A 548 29.78 47.30 -18.81
CA THR A 548 30.51 46.53 -19.84
C THR A 548 32.01 46.52 -19.61
N ALA A 549 32.59 45.34 -19.62
CA ALA A 549 34.03 45.15 -19.76
C ALA A 549 34.33 44.56 -21.14
N VAL A 550 35.37 45.05 -21.81
CA VAL A 550 35.83 44.48 -23.08
C VAL A 550 37.15 43.77 -22.88
N GLY A 551 37.15 42.46 -23.16
CA GLY A 551 38.34 41.63 -23.18
C GLY A 551 38.88 41.46 -24.60
N CYS A 552 40.18 41.22 -24.73
CA CYS A 552 40.82 40.91 -26.00
C CYS A 552 41.43 39.51 -25.92
N THR A 553 41.05 38.62 -26.84
CA THR A 553 41.61 37.26 -26.89
C THR A 553 43.02 37.27 -27.48
N LYS A 554 43.71 36.12 -27.38
CA LYS A 554 45.05 35.93 -27.96
C LYS A 554 45.10 36.21 -29.48
N ASN A 555 43.96 36.10 -30.17
CA ASN A 555 43.82 36.34 -31.61
C ASN A 555 43.37 37.78 -31.95
N LYS A 556 43.50 38.73 -31.00
CA LYS A 556 43.06 40.14 -31.12
C LYS A 556 41.55 40.32 -31.33
N GLN A 557 40.75 39.32 -30.99
CA GLN A 557 39.30 39.41 -31.07
C GLN A 557 38.75 40.06 -29.81
N GLN A 558 37.89 41.07 -29.98
CA GLN A 558 37.24 41.77 -28.88
C GLN A 558 35.96 41.04 -28.46
N ILE A 559 35.82 40.77 -27.16
CA ILE A 559 34.64 40.17 -26.53
C ILE A 559 34.12 41.18 -25.52
N ALA A 560 32.82 41.46 -25.55
CA ALA A 560 32.18 42.34 -24.57
C ALA A 560 31.39 41.52 -23.55
N PHE A 561 31.56 41.88 -22.28
CA PHE A 561 30.90 41.28 -21.13
C PHE A 561 30.07 42.36 -20.43
N HIS A 562 28.75 42.24 -20.47
CA HIS A 562 27.84 43.15 -19.80
C HIS A 562 27.37 42.51 -18.49
N PHE A 563 27.93 42.95 -17.37
CA PHE A 563 27.60 42.47 -16.04
C PHE A 563 26.37 43.21 -15.52
N LEU A 564 25.32 42.47 -15.18
CA LEU A 564 24.13 43.05 -14.56
C LEU A 564 24.46 43.45 -13.11
N VAL A 565 24.15 44.69 -12.72
CA VAL A 565 24.72 45.32 -11.51
C VAL A 565 23.94 45.03 -10.23
N GLU A 566 24.57 44.29 -9.31
CA GLU A 566 24.52 44.54 -7.86
C GLU A 566 25.97 44.81 -7.41
N ASP A 567 26.21 45.71 -6.46
CA ASP A 567 27.49 46.44 -6.24
C ASP A 567 28.78 45.62 -5.91
N ASP A 568 28.80 44.29 -6.07
CA ASP A 568 29.93 43.42 -5.72
C ASP A 568 30.04 42.13 -6.60
N TRP A 569 30.06 42.22 -7.94
CA TRP A 569 30.28 41.05 -8.83
C TRP A 569 31.61 40.29 -8.55
N GLU A 570 32.56 40.92 -7.85
CA GLU A 570 33.82 40.31 -7.42
C GLU A 570 33.66 39.35 -6.23
N LYS A 571 32.58 39.44 -5.45
CA LYS A 571 32.39 38.65 -4.23
C LYS A 571 31.65 37.33 -4.45
N ASP A 572 30.78 37.24 -5.46
CA ASP A 572 29.91 36.07 -5.68
C ASP A 572 29.66 35.81 -7.19
N ALA A 573 30.70 35.34 -7.89
CA ALA A 573 30.66 35.12 -9.35
C ALA A 573 29.54 34.16 -9.79
N GLU A 574 29.24 33.14 -8.97
CA GLU A 574 28.21 32.13 -9.26
C GLU A 574 26.79 32.70 -9.27
N LYS A 575 26.54 33.83 -8.61
CA LYS A 575 25.24 34.53 -8.63
C LYS A 575 25.16 35.64 -9.67
N THR A 576 26.27 35.92 -10.36
CA THR A 576 26.36 37.01 -11.32
C THR A 576 25.84 36.56 -12.69
N SER A 577 24.96 37.37 -13.28
CA SER A 577 24.46 37.20 -14.64
C SER A 577 25.25 38.07 -15.62
N VAL A 578 25.65 37.49 -16.75
CA VAL A 578 26.50 38.16 -17.75
C VAL A 578 25.88 38.03 -19.13
N MET A 579 25.64 39.15 -19.79
CA MET A 579 25.36 39.15 -21.24
C MET A 579 26.68 39.21 -21.99
N VAL A 580 26.82 38.40 -23.04
CA VAL A 580 28.10 38.23 -23.75
C VAL A 580 27.91 38.46 -25.23
N GLU A 581 28.76 39.33 -25.80
CA GLU A 581 28.84 39.56 -27.24
C GLU A 581 30.16 39.05 -27.80
N ARG A 582 30.09 38.45 -29.00
CA ARG A 582 31.25 38.04 -29.81
C ARG A 582 32.15 36.96 -29.18
N ALA A 583 31.69 36.25 -28.16
CA ALA A 583 32.40 35.08 -27.63
C ALA A 583 32.17 33.84 -28.52
N SER A 584 33.20 33.01 -28.61
CA SER A 584 33.09 31.67 -29.20
C SER A 584 32.30 30.71 -28.29
N LEU A 585 31.81 29.61 -28.86
CA LEU A 585 31.09 28.58 -28.09
C LEU A 585 31.90 28.05 -26.90
N ASN A 586 33.20 27.78 -27.10
CA ASN A 586 34.09 27.31 -26.03
C ASN A 586 34.24 28.36 -24.92
N GLU A 587 34.38 29.64 -25.27
CA GLU A 587 34.45 30.71 -24.27
C GLU A 587 33.15 30.83 -23.48
N ILE A 588 32.00 30.72 -24.15
CA ILE A 588 30.69 30.71 -23.50
C ILE A 588 30.56 29.57 -22.48
N PHE A 589 30.99 28.36 -22.82
CA PHE A 589 30.98 27.24 -21.88
C PHE A 589 32.02 27.35 -20.76
N GLN A 590 33.13 28.08 -20.95
CA GLN A 590 34.03 28.41 -19.84
C GLN A 590 33.40 29.43 -18.90
N LEU A 591 32.68 30.40 -19.44
CA LEU A 591 31.98 31.42 -18.65
C LEU A 591 30.83 30.82 -17.86
N SER A 592 30.07 29.89 -18.44
CA SER A 592 28.94 29.24 -17.75
C SER A 592 29.36 28.36 -16.57
N ARG A 593 30.64 27.98 -16.47
CA ARG A 593 31.21 27.29 -15.31
C ARG A 593 31.55 28.23 -14.15
N ARG A 594 31.66 29.54 -14.42
CA ARG A 594 32.09 30.55 -13.45
C ARG A 594 30.96 31.48 -13.04
N PHE A 595 30.06 31.79 -13.96
CA PHE A 595 28.94 32.69 -13.77
C PHE A 595 27.62 31.93 -13.82
N GLY A 596 26.64 32.36 -13.01
CA GLY A 596 25.37 31.65 -12.89
C GLY A 596 24.54 31.63 -14.17
N ASN A 597 24.52 32.76 -14.88
CA ASN A 597 23.71 32.93 -16.09
C ASN A 597 24.50 33.59 -17.20
N ILE A 598 24.58 32.93 -18.36
CA ILE A 598 25.16 33.50 -19.57
C ILE A 598 24.06 33.74 -20.61
N ILE A 599 23.97 34.96 -21.11
CA ILE A 599 22.97 35.38 -22.10
C ILE A 599 23.70 35.87 -23.36
N PRO A 600 23.68 35.10 -24.46
CA PRO A 600 24.25 35.55 -25.73
C PRO A 600 23.49 36.72 -26.34
N VAL A 601 24.17 37.84 -26.54
CA VAL A 601 23.59 39.06 -27.12
C VAL A 601 24.37 39.54 -28.33
N THR A 602 23.75 40.47 -29.07
CA THR A 602 24.34 41.22 -30.19
C THR A 602 23.87 42.66 -30.10
N SER A 603 24.72 43.58 -30.53
CA SER A 603 24.38 45.00 -30.63
C SER A 603 23.56 45.30 -31.88
N SER A 604 22.45 46.04 -31.72
CA SER A 604 21.79 46.78 -32.80
C SER A 604 22.25 48.25 -32.80
N GLU A 605 21.68 49.10 -33.67
CA GLU A 605 22.00 50.53 -33.69
C GLU A 605 21.60 51.24 -32.38
N GLU A 606 20.50 50.80 -31.73
CA GLU A 606 19.90 51.51 -30.58
C GLU A 606 19.93 50.74 -29.25
N GLN A 607 20.07 49.41 -29.27
CA GLN A 607 20.02 48.59 -28.05
C GLN A 607 20.69 47.22 -28.20
N LEU A 608 20.98 46.57 -27.07
CA LEU A 608 21.34 45.16 -27.04
C LEU A 608 20.11 44.28 -27.31
N THR A 609 20.28 43.28 -28.16
CA THR A 609 19.26 42.27 -28.48
C THR A 609 19.85 40.88 -28.30
N LEU A 610 19.01 39.85 -28.15
CA LEU A 610 19.49 38.48 -28.17
C LEU A 610 20.14 38.16 -29.52
N LEU A 611 21.11 37.24 -29.52
CA LEU A 611 21.89 36.92 -30.71
C LEU A 611 21.03 36.42 -31.88
N ASP A 612 20.37 35.27 -31.69
CA ASP A 612 19.40 34.65 -32.58
C ASP A 612 18.77 33.48 -31.82
N LEU A 613 17.50 33.14 -32.08
CA LEU A 613 16.84 32.03 -31.39
C LEU A 613 17.27 30.63 -31.86
N SER A 614 18.16 30.50 -32.87
CA SER A 614 18.91 29.25 -33.12
C SER A 614 20.00 29.03 -32.07
N ALA A 615 20.45 30.09 -31.40
CA ALA A 615 21.34 30.00 -30.25
C ALA A 615 20.50 29.85 -28.97
N PRO A 616 21.08 29.27 -27.90
CA PRO A 616 20.44 29.34 -26.59
C PRO A 616 20.32 30.79 -26.15
N PHE A 617 19.14 31.19 -25.68
CA PHE A 617 18.94 32.54 -25.15
C PHE A 617 19.45 32.67 -23.71
N LEU A 618 19.61 31.54 -23.01
CA LEU A 618 20.11 31.45 -21.65
C LEU A 618 20.91 30.14 -21.50
N ILE A 619 22.06 30.23 -20.84
CA ILE A 619 22.92 29.10 -20.50
C ILE A 619 23.22 29.14 -19.00
N GLN A 620 22.91 28.05 -18.30
CA GLN A 620 23.10 27.91 -16.85
C GLN A 620 23.90 26.63 -16.59
N GLY A 621 25.15 26.76 -16.16
CA GLY A 621 26.05 25.62 -16.02
C GLY A 621 26.23 24.86 -17.33
N LYS A 622 25.63 23.66 -17.42
CA LYS A 622 25.62 22.81 -18.62
C LYS A 622 24.31 22.87 -19.42
N SER A 623 23.26 23.48 -18.86
CA SER A 623 21.93 23.50 -19.47
C SER A 623 21.79 24.69 -20.42
N CYS A 624 21.31 24.42 -21.63
CA CYS A 624 21.10 25.42 -22.67
C CYS A 624 19.60 25.55 -22.96
N TYR A 625 19.04 26.75 -22.83
CA TYR A 625 17.62 27.02 -23.00
C TYR A 625 17.35 27.73 -24.33
N TYR A 626 16.34 27.27 -25.07
CA TYR A 626 16.05 27.72 -26.43
C TYR A 626 14.61 28.21 -26.58
N GLY A 627 14.41 29.13 -27.52
CA GLY A 627 13.12 29.72 -27.84
C GLY A 627 12.61 29.31 -29.21
N CYS A 628 11.30 29.18 -29.37
CA CYS A 628 10.68 28.90 -30.66
C CYS A 628 10.71 30.15 -31.56
N LYS A 629 11.42 30.09 -32.70
CA LYS A 629 11.46 31.18 -33.69
C LYS A 629 10.09 31.66 -34.17
N ASN A 630 9.15 30.73 -34.36
CA ASN A 630 7.84 31.04 -34.94
C ASN A 630 6.84 31.61 -33.93
N CYS A 631 7.09 31.42 -32.63
CA CYS A 631 6.14 31.74 -31.56
C CYS A 631 6.63 32.80 -30.58
N SER A 632 7.93 33.12 -30.62
CA SER A 632 8.55 34.14 -29.79
C SER A 632 8.42 35.51 -30.44
N ASN A 633 8.20 36.54 -29.62
CA ASN A 633 8.22 37.93 -30.03
C ASN A 633 9.21 38.69 -29.15
N VAL A 634 10.48 38.65 -29.55
CA VAL A 634 11.58 39.23 -28.78
C VAL A 634 11.65 40.74 -29.03
N THR A 635 11.53 41.53 -27.96
CA THR A 635 11.53 43.00 -28.03
C THR A 635 12.86 43.65 -27.62
N GLY A 636 13.81 42.87 -27.11
CA GLY A 636 15.14 43.30 -26.64
C GLY A 636 15.51 42.68 -25.29
N VAL A 637 16.61 43.12 -24.69
CA VAL A 637 17.08 42.60 -23.38
C VAL A 637 16.70 43.46 -22.18
N ARG A 638 16.09 44.63 -22.38
CA ARG A 638 15.66 45.55 -21.30
C ARG A 638 14.78 44.90 -20.23
N PRO A 639 13.87 43.95 -20.55
CA PRO A 639 13.09 43.26 -19.52
C PRO A 639 13.93 42.52 -18.48
N LEU A 640 15.21 42.19 -18.78
CA LEU A 640 16.11 41.55 -17.83
C LEU A 640 16.42 42.43 -16.61
N ARG A 641 16.23 43.75 -16.71
CA ARG A 641 16.43 44.70 -15.61
C ARG A 641 15.71 44.28 -14.32
N GLN A 642 14.51 43.72 -14.42
CA GLN A 642 13.72 43.36 -13.24
C GLN A 642 14.32 42.21 -12.44
N PHE A 643 15.18 41.38 -13.05
CA PHE A 643 15.84 40.25 -12.40
C PHE A 643 17.13 40.63 -11.68
N VAL A 644 17.62 41.86 -11.88
CA VAL A 644 18.84 42.36 -11.22
C VAL A 644 18.69 42.39 -9.69
N GLN A 645 17.45 42.53 -9.18
CA GLN A 645 17.14 42.59 -7.75
C GLN A 645 16.52 41.28 -7.22
N GLN A 646 16.47 40.22 -8.02
CA GLN A 646 15.87 38.95 -7.64
C GLN A 646 16.94 37.90 -7.33
N GLU A 647 16.71 37.13 -6.27
CA GLU A 647 17.63 36.06 -5.84
C GLU A 647 17.62 34.84 -6.78
N SER A 648 16.59 34.66 -7.61
CA SER A 648 16.40 33.47 -8.45
C SER A 648 16.19 33.80 -9.94
N TRP A 649 17.03 33.21 -10.80
CA TRP A 649 16.97 33.35 -12.25
C TRP A 649 16.34 32.11 -12.91
N GLU A 650 15.00 32.02 -12.88
CA GLU A 650 14.31 30.91 -13.54
C GLU A 650 14.14 31.11 -15.05
N ALA A 651 14.53 30.10 -15.84
CA ALA A 651 14.50 30.16 -17.30
C ALA A 651 13.09 30.42 -17.88
N THR A 652 12.04 29.90 -17.24
CA THR A 652 10.62 30.13 -17.58
C THR A 652 10.23 31.60 -17.44
N THR A 653 10.57 32.21 -16.30
CA THR A 653 10.26 33.62 -15.99
C THR A 653 11.05 34.56 -16.90
N ILE A 654 12.32 34.24 -17.17
CA ILE A 654 13.17 35.00 -18.11
C ILE A 654 12.60 34.92 -19.52
N ALA A 655 12.25 33.72 -19.99
CA ALA A 655 11.66 33.54 -21.31
C ALA A 655 10.37 34.36 -21.47
N GLN A 656 9.45 34.28 -20.50
CA GLN A 656 8.21 35.07 -20.51
C GLN A 656 8.48 36.57 -20.58
N SER A 657 9.46 37.06 -19.81
CA SER A 657 9.79 38.48 -19.74
C SER A 657 10.43 39.00 -21.02
N LEU A 658 11.19 38.15 -21.73
CA LEU A 658 11.78 38.43 -23.03
C LEU A 658 10.80 38.22 -24.20
N GLY A 659 9.57 37.75 -23.93
CA GLY A 659 8.61 37.40 -24.99
C GLY A 659 8.98 36.13 -25.76
N ILE A 660 9.80 35.26 -25.16
CA ILE A 660 10.27 34.01 -25.75
C ILE A 660 9.30 32.88 -25.40
N GLN A 661 8.89 32.13 -26.43
CA GLN A 661 8.22 30.87 -26.24
C GLN A 661 9.26 29.77 -25.99
N LEU A 662 9.48 29.42 -24.72
CA LEU A 662 10.42 28.39 -24.30
C LEU A 662 10.11 27.04 -24.97
N LEU A 663 11.13 26.37 -25.49
CA LEU A 663 11.07 25.00 -25.99
C LEU A 663 11.28 24.00 -24.85
N HIS A 664 10.57 22.88 -24.89
CA HIS A 664 10.72 21.80 -23.92
C HIS A 664 11.44 20.60 -24.54
N HIS A 665 12.31 19.96 -23.76
CA HIS A 665 12.94 18.71 -24.17
C HIS A 665 11.95 17.56 -24.06
N VAL A 666 11.90 16.71 -25.08
CA VAL A 666 11.04 15.53 -25.17
C VAL A 666 11.84 14.37 -25.75
N PHE A 667 11.59 13.14 -25.32
CA PHE A 667 12.10 11.98 -26.03
C PHE A 667 11.19 11.63 -27.21
N LEU A 668 11.77 11.18 -28.30
CA LEU A 668 11.08 10.64 -29.46
C LEU A 668 11.80 9.37 -29.90
N VAL A 669 11.17 8.23 -29.66
CA VAL A 669 11.70 6.91 -30.02
C VAL A 669 10.65 6.15 -30.81
N LYS A 670 11.07 5.50 -31.90
CA LYS A 670 10.24 4.59 -32.68
C LYS A 670 10.60 3.15 -32.31
N LEU A 671 9.61 2.35 -31.93
CA LEU A 671 9.76 0.95 -31.56
C LEU A 671 9.08 0.05 -32.60
N GLU A 672 9.81 -0.94 -33.12
CA GLU A 672 9.27 -1.99 -34.00
C GLU A 672 8.87 -3.20 -33.13
N LEU A 673 7.56 -3.39 -32.92
CA LEU A 673 7.00 -4.42 -32.04
C LEU A 673 6.49 -5.61 -32.84
N ASP A 674 6.73 -6.83 -32.36
CA ASP A 674 6.30 -8.07 -33.03
C ASP A 674 5.84 -9.12 -32.01
N ASP A 675 4.63 -9.66 -32.18
CA ASP A 675 4.01 -10.66 -31.31
C ASP A 675 3.89 -12.05 -31.97
N GLY A 676 4.50 -12.23 -33.15
CA GLY A 676 4.38 -13.41 -34.01
C GLY A 676 3.14 -13.43 -34.90
N THR A 677 2.18 -12.51 -34.72
CA THR A 677 0.99 -12.36 -35.58
C THR A 677 1.16 -11.26 -36.62
N ALA A 678 1.86 -10.17 -36.27
CA ALA A 678 2.25 -9.09 -37.16
C ALA A 678 3.38 -8.26 -36.53
N CYS A 679 4.05 -7.43 -37.33
CA CYS A 679 5.02 -6.44 -36.86
C CYS A 679 4.47 -5.01 -36.99
N LEU A 680 4.53 -4.18 -35.94
CA LEU A 680 3.91 -2.84 -35.86
C LEU A 680 4.90 -1.78 -35.36
N ASP A 681 4.96 -0.64 -36.04
CA ASP A 681 5.71 0.52 -35.59
C ASP A 681 4.90 1.34 -34.58
N ALA A 682 5.47 1.62 -33.40
CA ALA A 682 4.87 2.43 -32.35
C ALA A 682 5.82 3.54 -31.89
N ILE A 683 5.30 4.76 -31.75
CA ILE A 683 6.04 5.94 -31.32
C ILE A 683 5.94 6.08 -29.80
N LEU A 684 7.07 6.33 -29.14
CA LEU A 684 7.17 6.69 -27.74
C LEU A 684 7.57 8.17 -27.66
N TRP A 685 6.63 9.01 -27.19
CA TRP A 685 6.82 10.47 -27.16
C TRP A 685 6.25 11.13 -25.90
N HIS A 686 4.92 11.17 -25.75
CA HIS A 686 4.24 12.01 -24.75
C HIS A 686 4.49 11.63 -23.29
N GLU A 687 4.88 10.37 -23.05
CA GLU A 687 5.17 9.81 -21.71
C GLU A 687 6.51 9.07 -21.70
N ALA A 688 7.39 9.43 -22.62
CA ALA A 688 8.68 8.78 -22.77
C ALA A 688 9.61 9.05 -21.57
N ASP A 689 9.47 10.19 -20.91
CA ASP A 689 10.13 10.53 -19.65
C ASP A 689 9.74 9.55 -18.53
N LYS A 690 8.45 9.22 -18.42
CA LYS A 690 7.96 8.19 -17.50
C LYS A 690 8.46 6.80 -17.90
N PHE A 691 8.41 6.49 -19.21
CA PHE A 691 8.84 5.18 -19.73
C PHE A 691 10.29 4.86 -19.37
N PHE A 692 11.19 5.83 -19.57
CA PHE A 692 12.61 5.71 -19.23
C PHE A 692 12.94 6.09 -17.78
N ARG A 693 11.95 6.57 -17.00
CA ARG A 693 12.13 7.12 -15.65
C ARG A 693 13.25 8.18 -15.59
N SER A 694 13.36 9.00 -16.65
CA SER A 694 14.46 9.95 -16.86
C SER A 694 13.95 11.22 -17.51
N LEU A 695 14.50 12.37 -17.11
CA LEU A 695 14.11 13.66 -17.68
C LEU A 695 14.89 13.93 -18.98
N PRO A 696 14.22 14.25 -20.11
CA PRO A 696 14.89 14.51 -21.39
C PRO A 696 15.95 15.63 -21.32
N SER A 697 15.67 16.68 -20.53
CA SER A 697 16.60 17.81 -20.34
C SER A 697 17.87 17.45 -19.60
N GLU A 698 17.83 16.45 -18.72
CA GLU A 698 19.01 15.97 -18.00
C GLU A 698 19.79 14.97 -18.83
N ALA A 699 19.08 14.11 -19.58
CA ALA A 699 19.68 13.14 -20.48
C ALA A 699 20.48 13.78 -21.63
N GLU A 700 20.12 14.99 -22.07
CA GLU A 700 20.91 15.74 -23.07
C GLU A 700 22.34 16.02 -22.58
N VAL A 701 22.49 16.39 -21.31
CA VAL A 701 23.76 16.93 -20.76
C VAL A 701 24.53 15.92 -19.89
N ASN A 702 23.89 14.83 -19.46
CA ASN A 702 24.44 13.86 -18.54
C ASN A 702 24.73 12.52 -19.24
N VAL A 703 26.03 12.26 -19.47
CA VAL A 703 26.51 11.02 -20.09
C VAL A 703 26.06 9.76 -19.35
N ALA A 704 25.98 9.79 -18.00
CA ALA A 704 25.55 8.64 -17.23
C ALA A 704 24.07 8.29 -17.46
N LEU A 705 23.21 9.31 -17.64
CA LEU A 705 21.80 9.09 -18.01
C LEU A 705 21.66 8.58 -19.45
N GLN A 706 22.55 9.00 -20.37
CA GLN A 706 22.60 8.43 -21.72
C GLN A 706 23.01 6.96 -21.72
N GLU A 707 24.00 6.59 -20.90
CA GLU A 707 24.39 5.19 -20.71
C GLU A 707 23.27 4.35 -20.07
N GLU A 708 22.48 4.93 -19.16
CA GLU A 708 21.29 4.28 -18.57
C GLU A 708 20.20 4.01 -19.60
N LEU A 709 19.91 5.01 -20.46
CA LEU A 709 18.99 4.85 -21.59
C LEU A 709 19.47 3.72 -22.51
N GLU A 710 20.77 3.67 -22.81
CA GLU A 710 21.35 2.59 -23.61
C GLU A 710 21.22 1.22 -22.95
N ARG A 711 21.46 1.15 -21.64
CA ARG A 711 21.32 -0.09 -20.87
C ARG A 711 19.87 -0.58 -20.89
N THR A 712 18.94 0.33 -20.67
CA THR A 712 17.49 0.06 -20.75
C THR A 712 17.12 -0.52 -22.11
N MET A 713 17.55 0.11 -23.21
CA MET A 713 17.25 -0.38 -24.55
C MET A 713 17.96 -1.69 -24.90
N LYS A 714 19.17 -1.93 -24.37
CA LYS A 714 19.87 -3.22 -24.47
C LYS A 714 19.17 -4.33 -23.68
N THR A 715 18.46 -3.99 -22.59
CA THR A 715 17.60 -4.94 -21.86
C THR A 715 16.34 -5.27 -22.66
N LEU A 716 15.68 -4.27 -23.25
CA LEU A 716 14.46 -4.47 -24.04
C LEU A 716 14.72 -5.16 -25.38
N CYS A 717 15.86 -4.87 -26.02
CA CYS A 717 16.26 -5.39 -27.32
C CYS A 717 17.77 -5.75 -27.32
N PRO A 718 18.16 -6.89 -26.71
CA PRO A 718 19.56 -7.30 -26.61
C PRO A 718 20.18 -7.57 -27.99
N PRO A 719 21.36 -6.98 -28.29
CA PRO A 719 21.99 -7.14 -29.60
C PRO A 719 22.44 -8.58 -29.84
N GLY A 720 22.22 -9.10 -31.05
CA GLY A 720 22.71 -10.40 -31.50
C GLY A 720 21.90 -11.62 -31.02
N LYS A 721 20.81 -11.43 -30.27
CA LYS A 721 19.90 -12.52 -29.88
C LYS A 721 18.85 -12.80 -30.96
N GLY A 722 18.44 -14.07 -31.08
CA GLY A 722 17.33 -14.48 -31.94
C GLY A 722 15.97 -14.03 -31.39
N PHE A 723 14.95 -13.96 -32.25
CA PHE A 723 13.61 -13.48 -31.88
C PHE A 723 13.00 -14.23 -30.67
N ASP A 724 13.23 -15.54 -30.57
CA ASP A 724 12.69 -16.37 -29.49
C ASP A 724 13.28 -16.02 -28.11
N GLU A 725 14.49 -15.48 -28.08
CA GLU A 725 15.22 -15.09 -26.86
C GLU A 725 14.98 -13.64 -26.42
N LEU A 726 14.23 -12.86 -27.21
CA LEU A 726 13.86 -11.49 -26.85
C LEU A 726 12.81 -11.49 -25.73
N PRO A 727 12.91 -10.56 -24.77
CA PRO A 727 11.94 -10.44 -23.68
C PRO A 727 10.59 -9.93 -24.19
N TRP A 728 9.53 -10.25 -23.45
CA TRP A 728 8.18 -9.76 -23.74
C TRP A 728 7.95 -8.39 -23.12
N LEU A 729 7.38 -7.48 -23.90
CA LEU A 729 6.89 -6.18 -23.44
C LEU A 729 5.37 -6.23 -23.38
N ASP A 730 4.80 -5.89 -22.22
CA ASP A 730 3.39 -5.57 -22.04
C ASP A 730 3.22 -4.06 -22.12
N CYS A 731 2.52 -3.59 -23.15
CA CYS A 731 2.42 -2.16 -23.49
C CYS A 731 0.98 -1.77 -23.84
N CYS A 732 0.60 -0.54 -23.51
CA CYS A 732 -0.59 0.09 -24.06
C CYS A 732 -0.23 0.93 -25.30
N ILE A 733 -0.97 0.72 -26.39
CA ILE A 733 -0.80 1.45 -27.65
C ILE A 733 -2.10 2.09 -28.11
N MET A 734 -2.03 3.31 -28.59
CA MET A 734 -3.14 4.02 -29.20
C MET A 734 -2.90 4.21 -30.69
N THR A 735 -3.89 3.88 -31.50
CA THR A 735 -3.88 4.08 -32.95
C THR A 735 -4.56 5.41 -33.27
N TYR A 736 -4.03 6.14 -34.25
CA TYR A 736 -4.62 7.38 -34.74
C TYR A 736 -4.33 7.56 -36.23
N SER A 737 -5.19 8.31 -36.92
CA SER A 737 -5.04 8.60 -38.35
C SER A 737 -4.61 10.04 -38.56
N THR A 738 -3.72 10.23 -39.53
CA THR A 738 -3.29 11.53 -40.05
C THR A 738 -3.43 11.52 -41.58
N GLU A 739 -3.15 12.65 -42.24
CA GLU A 739 -3.13 12.73 -43.71
C GLU A 739 -2.13 11.75 -44.33
N ASP A 740 -1.05 11.43 -43.60
CA ASP A 740 0.04 10.55 -44.02
C ASP A 740 -0.21 9.06 -43.72
N GLY A 741 -1.33 8.72 -43.07
CA GLY A 741 -1.72 7.34 -42.77
C GLY A 741 -2.03 7.07 -41.29
N VAL A 742 -1.97 5.79 -40.91
CA VAL A 742 -2.28 5.31 -39.55
C VAL A 742 -0.98 5.13 -38.75
N PHE A 743 -0.96 5.71 -37.56
CA PHE A 743 0.18 5.68 -36.64
C PHE A 743 -0.23 5.08 -35.31
N ASN A 744 0.75 4.56 -34.57
CA ASN A 744 0.55 3.97 -33.25
C ASN A 744 1.48 4.66 -32.25
N GLN A 745 1.00 4.88 -31.04
CA GLN A 745 1.79 5.52 -29.98
C GLN A 745 1.65 4.76 -28.67
N ILE A 746 2.77 4.57 -27.97
CA ILE A 746 2.81 3.96 -26.64
C ILE A 746 2.38 4.99 -25.60
N PHE A 747 1.59 4.53 -24.63
CA PHE A 747 1.16 5.31 -23.47
C PHE A 747 0.97 4.39 -22.25
N ASP A 748 0.90 4.96 -21.05
CA ASP A 748 0.68 4.29 -19.77
C ASP A 748 1.54 3.01 -19.57
N THR A 749 2.80 3.05 -20.01
CA THR A 749 3.74 1.93 -20.00
C THR A 749 5.10 2.41 -19.50
N VAL A 750 5.74 1.65 -18.60
CA VAL A 750 7.08 1.93 -18.08
C VAL A 750 7.95 0.67 -18.05
N VAL A 751 9.27 0.81 -18.04
CA VAL A 751 10.20 -0.32 -17.87
C VAL A 751 10.15 -0.82 -16.43
N ALA A 752 10.20 -2.14 -16.22
CA ALA A 752 10.13 -2.80 -14.91
C ALA A 752 11.47 -2.70 -14.15
N GLU A 753 11.43 -2.44 -12.83
CA GLU A 753 12.60 -2.58 -11.95
C GLU A 753 12.68 -3.99 -11.32
N GLU A 754 13.85 -4.41 -10.82
CA GLU A 754 14.04 -5.73 -10.18
C GLU A 754 13.08 -5.99 -9.00
N THR A 755 12.58 -4.94 -8.35
CA THR A 755 11.56 -5.00 -7.29
C THR A 755 10.13 -5.20 -7.81
N ASP A 756 9.85 -4.82 -9.07
CA ASP A 756 8.53 -4.93 -9.71
C ASP A 756 8.28 -6.36 -10.25
N ILE A 757 9.34 -7.13 -10.45
CA ILE A 757 9.29 -8.50 -10.99
C ILE A 757 8.71 -9.51 -9.97
N LEU A 758 8.68 -9.15 -8.68
CA LEU A 758 8.11 -9.98 -7.59
C LEU A 758 6.58 -9.87 -7.46
N PHE A 759 5.94 -8.91 -8.12
CA PHE A 759 4.49 -8.67 -8.03
C PHE A 759 3.66 -9.26 -9.18
N ASN A 760 4.30 -9.91 -10.16
CA ASN A 760 3.64 -10.55 -11.30
C ASN A 760 3.51 -12.09 -11.16
N CYS A 761 3.40 -12.62 -9.92
CA CYS A 761 3.08 -14.02 -9.65
C CYS A 761 1.73 -14.19 -8.95
#